data_AF-A0AA41YST9-F1
#
_entry.id   AF-A0AA41YST9-F1
#
_cell.length_a   1.000
_cell.length_b   1.000
_cell.length_c   1.000
_cell.angle_alpha   90.00
_cell.angle_beta   90.00
_cell.angle_gamma   90.00
#
_symmetry.space_group_name_H-M   'P 1'
#
loop_
_entity.id
_entity.type
_entity.pdbx_description
1 polymer ?
#
loop_
_entity_poly.entity_id
_entity_poly.type
_entity_poly.pdbx_seq_one_letter_code
_entity_poly.pdbx_strand_id
1 'polypeptide(L)'
;MKAALRFFPPLIRESLLSTDAFRAKLGFETNVILSFVGSDISIRRSEFYDAIRRVSENNKLEIELTSTSGQKCIVKGEQFSGESLPILISEGRTILTVSSWSLSPDAAYRLKKFDEHVCSRNLHGPRIQELRAKLADGALADEDADRLNSELAENATDVEQFIANSLRSGSSEMPVLVPHSLAYYERLVGAPGDCADLMSFLAETCGEHLGQLLAWDFQRGLAQCLLSSPHSSISSKIKVGDQSSCAVRKFYAWLVDDGDRFSQVAGLEVGLAILHRFPEIADFLLGIATQIRDDDPADPGGRLSLTASLTILVDGELARSEILRSKPPFWRRLAAIAQASLIEREVLKLENVQYAEFCQTAMRSRGQEFYLQAMTDLRVEPRWLPDFMNPDQLKAEFAGRILATSTRVKENIVGEQLRRVLVEEGSDSIHAQVVFPFAYLPGPLEGGTVSPVKMPADLADVLRQQLEGRELTASSFTGIINSAMIFPIDAEHTQAATDALRKMKYNLDLDDEVASPSAFLAGLAGVAAVTRSSDLATDVRILLRVLSRRDGVCVDIQDKMRIALIASAANADLPAWCQSVGDWLTEIAYGDVDAGDARKLLLTLDALCGMVPYLWRSCAKARAALASVGGRLNLQGSGEIGA
;
A
#
# COMPACT_ATOMS: atom_id res chain seq x y z
N MET A 1 -43.20 10.39 -4.21
CA MET A 1 -41.82 10.30 -3.66
C MET A 1 -40.74 10.05 -4.73
N LYS A 2 -40.93 9.14 -5.70
CA LYS A 2 -40.05 9.01 -6.90
C LYS A 2 -39.77 10.33 -7.63
N ALA A 3 -40.75 11.23 -7.67
CA ALA A 3 -40.60 12.57 -8.25
C ALA A 3 -39.69 13.52 -7.43
N ALA A 4 -39.54 13.28 -6.12
CA ALA A 4 -38.75 14.15 -5.24
C ALA A 4 -37.23 13.97 -5.43
N LEU A 5 -36.78 12.77 -5.83
CA LEU A 5 -35.38 12.49 -6.14
C LEU A 5 -34.82 13.33 -7.29
N ARG A 6 -35.70 13.82 -8.18
CA ARG A 6 -35.31 14.69 -9.31
C ARG A 6 -34.83 16.07 -8.87
N PHE A 7 -35.17 16.50 -7.66
CA PHE A 7 -34.73 17.78 -7.10
C PHE A 7 -33.36 17.70 -6.40
N PHE A 8 -32.81 16.50 -6.19
CA PHE A 8 -31.46 16.35 -5.69
C PHE A 8 -30.44 16.39 -6.84
N PRO A 9 -29.27 17.02 -6.63
CA PRO A 9 -28.13 16.93 -7.55
C PRO A 9 -27.80 15.47 -7.91
N PRO A 10 -27.34 15.18 -9.15
CA PRO A 10 -27.08 13.81 -9.62
C PRO A 10 -26.21 12.99 -8.67
N LEU A 11 -25.12 13.56 -8.16
CA LEU A 11 -24.20 12.90 -7.21
C LEU A 11 -24.88 12.49 -5.89
N ILE A 12 -25.73 13.36 -5.34
CA ILE A 12 -26.47 13.06 -4.11
C ILE A 12 -27.54 12.00 -4.39
N ARG A 13 -28.17 12.07 -5.57
CA ARG A 13 -29.17 11.10 -5.99
C ARG A 13 -28.56 9.71 -6.18
N GLU A 14 -27.39 9.62 -6.81
CA GLU A 14 -26.64 8.38 -7.00
C GLU A 14 -26.16 7.82 -5.67
N SER A 15 -25.64 8.66 -4.78
CA SER A 15 -25.24 8.24 -3.42
C SER A 15 -26.41 7.76 -2.56
N LEU A 16 -27.58 8.40 -2.67
CA LEU A 16 -28.79 7.95 -1.98
C LEU A 16 -29.31 6.62 -2.56
N LEU A 17 -29.29 6.48 -3.89
CA LEU A 17 -29.74 5.26 -4.57
C LEU A 17 -28.75 4.10 -4.43
N SER A 18 -27.47 4.35 -4.11
CA SER A 18 -26.50 3.30 -3.79
C SER A 18 -26.62 2.76 -2.37
N THR A 19 -27.43 3.40 -1.50
CA THR A 19 -27.60 2.97 -0.10
C THR A 19 -28.75 1.98 0.05
N ASP A 20 -28.45 0.73 0.45
CA ASP A 20 -29.43 -0.35 0.63
C ASP A 20 -30.58 0.01 1.58
N ALA A 21 -30.25 0.60 2.74
CA ALA A 21 -31.24 1.02 3.72
C ALA A 21 -32.20 2.08 3.18
N PHE A 22 -31.72 2.95 2.29
CA PHE A 22 -32.53 3.99 1.65
C PHE A 22 -33.46 3.38 0.58
N ARG A 23 -32.93 2.46 -0.24
CA ARG A 23 -33.70 1.73 -1.25
C ARG A 23 -34.79 0.86 -0.64
N ALA A 24 -34.45 0.04 0.36
CA ALA A 24 -35.38 -0.85 1.06
C ALA A 24 -36.51 -0.08 1.75
N LYS A 25 -36.19 1.06 2.38
CA LYS A 25 -37.19 1.92 3.04
C LYS A 25 -38.18 2.56 2.07
N LEU A 26 -37.82 2.69 0.79
CA LEU A 26 -38.61 3.38 -0.22
C LEU A 26 -39.11 2.48 -1.37
N GLY A 27 -38.82 1.18 -1.32
CA GLY A 27 -39.22 0.19 -2.33
C GLY A 27 -38.60 0.43 -3.72
N PHE A 28 -37.35 0.87 -3.77
CA PHE A 28 -36.62 1.01 -5.04
C PHE A 28 -35.90 -0.29 -5.39
N GLU A 29 -36.38 -1.01 -6.41
CA GLU A 29 -35.63 -2.11 -7.04
C GLU A 29 -34.74 -1.55 -8.16
N THR A 30 -33.44 -1.85 -8.11
CA THR A 30 -32.52 -1.53 -9.21
C THR A 30 -32.50 -2.68 -10.21
N ASN A 31 -33.07 -2.48 -11.39
CA ASN A 31 -32.88 -3.42 -12.50
C ASN A 31 -31.52 -3.17 -13.15
N VAL A 32 -30.51 -3.90 -12.68
CA VAL A 32 -29.16 -3.91 -13.24
C VAL A 32 -29.17 -4.68 -14.57
N ILE A 33 -28.35 -4.23 -15.53
CA ILE A 33 -28.11 -4.95 -16.79
C ILE A 33 -26.84 -5.78 -16.60
N LEU A 34 -26.93 -7.08 -16.81
CA LEU A 34 -25.80 -8.01 -16.78
C LEU A 34 -25.19 -8.09 -18.18
N SER A 35 -23.90 -7.77 -18.30
CA SER A 35 -23.10 -7.93 -19.51
C SER A 35 -22.19 -9.15 -19.38
N PHE A 36 -22.09 -9.98 -20.43
CA PHE A 36 -21.28 -11.19 -20.42
C PHE A 36 -19.96 -10.97 -21.16
N VAL A 37 -18.84 -11.11 -20.43
CA VAL A 37 -17.47 -10.90 -20.94
C VAL A 37 -17.21 -11.71 -22.22
N GLY A 38 -16.70 -11.05 -23.27
CA GLY A 38 -16.45 -11.68 -24.58
C GLY A 38 -17.69 -11.79 -25.48
N SER A 39 -18.80 -11.13 -25.12
CA SER A 39 -20.01 -11.03 -25.94
C SER A 39 -20.67 -9.65 -25.83
N ASP A 40 -21.41 -9.25 -26.87
CA ASP A 40 -22.23 -8.02 -26.86
C ASP A 40 -23.61 -8.23 -26.19
N ILE A 41 -23.76 -9.31 -25.43
CA ILE A 41 -25.02 -9.70 -24.82
C ILE A 41 -25.15 -8.98 -23.48
N SER A 42 -26.27 -8.29 -23.34
CA SER A 42 -26.64 -7.57 -22.12
C SER A 42 -28.10 -7.86 -21.77
N ILE A 43 -28.37 -8.47 -20.62
CA ILE A 43 -29.72 -8.94 -20.21
C ILE A 43 -30.10 -8.29 -18.87
N ARG A 44 -31.39 -8.02 -18.66
CA ARG A 44 -31.88 -7.53 -17.36
C ARG A 44 -31.71 -8.60 -16.28
N ARG A 45 -31.10 -8.23 -15.15
CA ARG A 45 -30.82 -9.14 -14.02
C ARG A 45 -32.03 -9.93 -13.57
N SER A 46 -33.16 -9.26 -13.34
CA SER A 46 -34.39 -9.88 -12.85
C SER A 46 -34.94 -10.92 -13.81
N GLU A 47 -34.95 -10.63 -15.10
CA GLU A 47 -35.39 -11.56 -16.15
C GLU A 47 -34.45 -12.77 -16.25
N PHE A 48 -33.15 -12.56 -16.12
CA PHE A 48 -32.16 -13.62 -16.16
C PHE A 48 -32.19 -14.53 -14.92
N TYR A 49 -32.27 -13.95 -13.72
CA TYR A 49 -32.31 -14.71 -12.47
C TYR A 49 -33.62 -15.47 -12.30
N ASP A 50 -34.76 -14.90 -12.73
CA ASP A 50 -36.03 -15.64 -12.80
C ASP A 50 -35.93 -16.84 -13.75
N ALA A 51 -35.33 -16.66 -14.93
CA ALA A 51 -35.11 -17.76 -15.87
C ALA A 51 -34.24 -18.87 -15.27
N ILE A 52 -33.17 -18.52 -14.56
CA ILE A 52 -32.32 -19.47 -13.84
C ILE A 52 -33.12 -20.25 -12.79
N ARG A 53 -33.94 -19.57 -11.96
CA ARG A 53 -34.73 -20.24 -10.92
C ARG A 53 -35.67 -21.27 -11.52
N ARG A 54 -36.42 -20.89 -12.56
CA ARG A 54 -37.39 -21.75 -13.24
C ARG A 54 -36.73 -22.93 -13.95
N VAL A 55 -35.59 -22.73 -14.60
CA VAL A 55 -34.81 -23.82 -15.20
C VAL A 55 -34.24 -24.74 -14.13
N SER A 56 -33.83 -24.21 -12.97
CA SER A 56 -33.30 -25.01 -11.85
C SER A 56 -34.39 -25.85 -11.17
N GLU A 57 -35.65 -25.39 -11.17
CA GLU A 57 -36.80 -26.16 -10.71
C GLU A 57 -37.17 -27.30 -11.68
N ASN A 58 -36.96 -27.09 -12.99
CA ASN A 58 -37.23 -28.09 -14.01
C ASN A 58 -36.19 -28.00 -15.14
N ASN A 59 -35.15 -28.84 -15.04
CA ASN A 59 -34.01 -28.89 -15.96
C ASN A 59 -34.37 -29.19 -17.44
N LYS A 60 -35.63 -29.50 -17.75
CA LYS A 60 -36.13 -29.68 -19.12
C LYS A 60 -36.74 -28.41 -19.73
N LEU A 61 -36.88 -27.34 -18.95
CA LEU A 61 -37.38 -26.05 -19.44
C LEU A 61 -36.29 -25.33 -20.23
N GLU A 62 -36.70 -24.73 -21.33
CA GLU A 62 -35.94 -23.74 -22.07
C GLU A 62 -36.71 -22.41 -22.00
N ILE A 63 -36.05 -21.35 -21.54
CA ILE A 63 -36.65 -20.02 -21.37
C ILE A 63 -35.99 -19.05 -22.34
N GLU A 64 -36.79 -18.50 -23.25
CA GLU A 64 -36.34 -17.48 -24.20
C GLU A 64 -36.31 -16.10 -23.51
N LEU A 65 -35.16 -15.44 -23.58
CA LEU A 65 -34.92 -14.08 -23.14
C LEU A 65 -34.57 -13.20 -24.34
N THR A 66 -34.86 -11.91 -24.22
CA THR A 66 -34.44 -10.91 -25.22
C THR A 66 -33.38 -10.01 -24.60
N SER A 67 -32.22 -9.92 -25.24
CA SER A 67 -31.18 -8.98 -24.81
C SER A 67 -31.64 -7.53 -24.97
N THR A 68 -30.96 -6.62 -24.30
CA THR A 68 -31.15 -5.17 -24.46
C THR A 68 -30.83 -4.66 -25.87
N SER A 69 -30.05 -5.42 -26.65
CA SER A 69 -29.78 -5.18 -28.09
C SER A 69 -30.82 -5.84 -29.02
N GLY A 70 -31.83 -6.54 -28.48
CA GLY A 70 -32.88 -7.22 -29.25
C GLY A 70 -32.53 -8.63 -29.72
N GLN A 71 -31.38 -9.18 -29.29
CA GLN A 71 -30.91 -10.52 -29.62
C GLN A 71 -31.68 -11.57 -28.81
N LYS A 72 -32.02 -12.71 -29.43
CA LYS A 72 -32.68 -13.82 -28.74
C LYS A 72 -31.65 -14.69 -28.02
N CYS A 73 -31.88 -14.93 -26.74
CA CYS A 73 -31.08 -15.82 -25.92
C CYS A 73 -31.95 -16.90 -25.28
N ILE A 74 -31.41 -18.09 -25.03
CA ILE A 74 -32.12 -19.20 -24.40
C ILE A 74 -31.40 -19.60 -23.14
N VAL A 75 -32.10 -19.63 -22.01
CA VAL A 75 -31.61 -20.22 -20.76
C VAL A 75 -32.14 -21.64 -20.64
N LYS A 76 -31.26 -22.63 -20.43
CA LYS A 76 -31.66 -24.03 -20.25
C LYS A 76 -30.69 -24.79 -19.35
N GLY A 77 -31.13 -25.93 -18.82
CA GLY A 77 -30.28 -26.84 -18.06
C GLY A 77 -29.42 -27.70 -18.99
N GLU A 78 -28.12 -27.75 -18.77
CA GLU A 78 -27.20 -28.65 -19.48
C GLU A 78 -26.37 -29.46 -18.49
N GLN A 79 -26.14 -30.75 -18.80
CA GLN A 79 -25.37 -31.64 -17.95
C GLN A 79 -23.86 -31.45 -18.17
N PHE A 80 -23.16 -31.07 -17.12
CA PHE A 80 -21.71 -31.01 -17.06
C PHE A 80 -21.20 -31.88 -15.92
N SER A 81 -20.36 -32.87 -16.24
CA SER A 81 -19.74 -33.76 -15.25
C SER A 81 -20.73 -34.40 -14.26
N GLY A 82 -21.96 -34.70 -14.71
CA GLY A 82 -23.02 -35.31 -13.91
C GLY A 82 -23.92 -34.32 -13.15
N GLU A 83 -23.65 -33.01 -13.21
CA GLU A 83 -24.47 -31.95 -12.61
C GLU A 83 -25.23 -31.17 -13.71
N SER A 84 -26.50 -30.82 -13.48
CA SER A 84 -27.26 -29.98 -14.42
C SER A 84 -27.08 -28.52 -14.05
N LEU A 85 -26.50 -27.72 -14.94
CA LEU A 85 -26.25 -26.30 -14.73
C LEU A 85 -27.08 -25.46 -15.71
N PRO A 86 -27.65 -24.34 -15.27
CA PRO A 86 -28.28 -23.40 -16.19
C PRO A 86 -27.20 -22.72 -17.04
N ILE A 87 -27.41 -22.71 -18.35
CA ILE A 87 -26.55 -22.08 -19.33
C ILE A 87 -27.33 -21.07 -20.16
N LEU A 88 -26.63 -20.06 -20.67
CA LEU A 88 -27.18 -19.08 -21.60
C LEU A 88 -26.65 -19.39 -23.01
N ILE A 89 -27.55 -19.60 -23.97
CA ILE A 89 -27.21 -19.81 -25.38
C ILE A 89 -27.64 -18.60 -26.18
N SER A 90 -26.73 -18.07 -27.00
CA SER A 90 -27.03 -17.02 -27.97
C SER A 90 -26.21 -17.24 -29.24
N GLU A 91 -26.85 -17.22 -30.41
CA GLU A 91 -26.20 -17.39 -31.72
C GLU A 91 -25.21 -18.58 -31.80
N GLY A 92 -25.56 -19.70 -31.19
CA GLY A 92 -24.72 -20.92 -31.20
C GLY A 92 -23.51 -20.87 -30.26
N ARG A 93 -23.36 -19.79 -29.46
CA ARG A 93 -22.39 -19.73 -28.35
C ARG A 93 -23.08 -20.11 -27.05
N THR A 94 -22.43 -20.98 -26.28
CA THR A 94 -22.83 -21.33 -24.91
C THR A 94 -22.02 -20.52 -23.91
N ILE A 95 -22.71 -19.80 -23.04
CA ILE A 95 -22.13 -19.04 -21.93
C ILE A 95 -22.48 -19.77 -20.64
N LEU A 96 -21.47 -20.25 -19.93
CA LEU A 96 -21.61 -20.87 -18.62
C LEU A 96 -21.97 -19.83 -17.56
N THR A 97 -23.02 -20.07 -16.80
CA THR A 97 -23.44 -19.18 -15.70
C THR A 97 -22.75 -19.64 -14.41
N VAL A 98 -21.48 -19.27 -14.24
CA VAL A 98 -20.58 -19.85 -13.22
C VAL A 98 -20.99 -19.53 -11.76
N SER A 99 -22.08 -18.79 -11.55
CA SER A 99 -22.49 -18.25 -10.24
C SER A 99 -24.01 -18.27 -10.00
N SER A 100 -24.73 -19.19 -10.64
CA SER A 100 -26.20 -19.34 -10.52
C SER A 100 -26.66 -20.28 -9.40
N TRP A 101 -25.74 -21.03 -8.79
CA TRP A 101 -26.08 -22.06 -7.80
C TRP A 101 -26.79 -21.52 -6.56
N SER A 102 -26.52 -20.27 -6.17
CA SER A 102 -27.16 -19.61 -5.01
C SER A 102 -28.66 -19.34 -5.20
N LEU A 103 -29.13 -19.39 -6.45
CA LEU A 103 -30.53 -19.22 -6.83
C LEU A 103 -31.29 -20.55 -6.92
N SER A 104 -30.61 -21.69 -6.82
CA SER A 104 -31.24 -23.01 -6.88
C SER A 104 -32.25 -23.19 -5.74
N PRO A 105 -33.41 -23.84 -5.94
CA PRO A 105 -34.34 -24.15 -4.86
C PRO A 105 -33.81 -25.23 -3.90
N ASP A 106 -32.85 -26.06 -4.32
CA ASP A 106 -32.28 -27.14 -3.50
C ASP A 106 -31.24 -26.63 -2.48
N ALA A 107 -31.59 -26.69 -1.20
CA ALA A 107 -30.71 -26.26 -0.11
C ALA A 107 -29.44 -27.09 0.02
N ALA A 108 -29.50 -28.40 -0.20
CA ALA A 108 -28.32 -29.27 -0.11
C ALA A 108 -27.33 -28.94 -1.23
N TYR A 109 -27.84 -28.68 -2.44
CA TYR A 109 -27.02 -28.23 -3.56
C TYR A 109 -26.38 -26.85 -3.30
N ARG A 110 -27.17 -25.87 -2.81
CA ARG A 110 -26.65 -24.53 -2.44
C ARG A 110 -25.52 -24.62 -1.43
N LEU A 111 -25.73 -25.38 -0.34
CA LEU A 111 -24.74 -25.52 0.73
C LEU A 111 -23.50 -26.29 0.26
N LYS A 112 -23.65 -27.35 -0.54
CA LYS A 112 -22.53 -28.07 -1.14
C LYS A 112 -21.67 -27.13 -1.99
N LYS A 113 -22.29 -26.36 -2.90
CA LYS A 113 -21.57 -25.40 -3.76
C LYS A 113 -20.94 -24.26 -2.96
N PHE A 114 -21.65 -23.73 -1.96
CA PHE A 114 -21.08 -22.74 -1.06
C PHE A 114 -19.84 -23.28 -0.33
N ASP A 115 -19.93 -24.46 0.28
CA ASP A 115 -18.82 -25.08 1.01
C ASP A 115 -17.65 -25.40 0.05
N GLU A 116 -17.90 -25.83 -1.20
CA GLU A 116 -16.89 -25.98 -2.25
C GLU A 116 -16.18 -24.64 -2.55
N HIS A 117 -16.94 -23.56 -2.78
CA HIS A 117 -16.40 -22.23 -3.09
C HIS A 117 -15.60 -21.63 -1.93
N VAL A 118 -16.09 -21.80 -0.70
CA VAL A 118 -15.47 -21.31 0.54
C VAL A 118 -14.16 -22.03 0.79
N CYS A 119 -14.17 -23.37 0.72
CA CYS A 119 -12.97 -24.20 0.86
C CYS A 119 -11.95 -23.90 -0.24
N SER A 120 -12.38 -23.71 -1.50
CA SER A 120 -11.45 -23.46 -2.61
C SER A 120 -10.80 -22.08 -2.59
N ARG A 121 -11.25 -21.16 -1.73
CA ARG A 121 -10.81 -19.75 -1.67
C ARG A 121 -10.32 -19.32 -0.28
N ASN A 122 -10.21 -20.25 0.66
CA ASN A 122 -9.89 -19.99 2.06
C ASN A 122 -10.78 -18.94 2.74
N LEU A 123 -12.07 -18.89 2.39
CA LEU A 123 -12.97 -17.92 2.98
C LEU A 123 -13.41 -18.38 4.37
N HIS A 124 -13.35 -17.51 5.36
CA HIS A 124 -13.74 -17.82 6.74
C HIS A 124 -14.24 -16.57 7.47
N GLY A 125 -14.73 -16.76 8.70
CA GLY A 125 -15.18 -15.70 9.59
C GLY A 125 -16.71 -15.59 9.75
N PRO A 126 -17.19 -14.70 10.64
CA PRO A 126 -18.60 -14.58 10.99
C PRO A 126 -19.49 -14.31 9.77
N ARG A 127 -18.99 -13.51 8.82
CA ARG A 127 -19.72 -13.14 7.62
C ARG A 127 -20.01 -14.34 6.70
N ILE A 128 -19.04 -15.23 6.54
CA ILE A 128 -19.20 -16.47 5.77
C ILE A 128 -20.21 -17.40 6.45
N GLN A 129 -20.21 -17.46 7.79
CA GLN A 129 -21.19 -18.24 8.55
C GLN A 129 -22.61 -17.68 8.41
N GLU A 130 -22.78 -16.35 8.44
CA GLU A 130 -24.05 -15.68 8.16
C GLU A 130 -24.58 -16.00 6.76
N LEU A 131 -23.72 -15.94 5.75
CA LEU A 131 -24.10 -16.27 4.37
C LEU A 131 -24.49 -17.74 4.22
N ARG A 132 -23.78 -18.64 4.90
CA ARG A 132 -24.13 -20.07 4.96
C ARG A 132 -25.51 -20.29 5.57
N ALA A 133 -25.83 -19.59 6.67
CA ALA A 133 -27.13 -19.66 7.31
C ALA A 133 -28.24 -19.15 6.38
N LYS A 134 -28.05 -18.00 5.72
CA LYS A 134 -28.99 -17.49 4.71
C LYS A 134 -29.25 -18.48 3.57
N LEU A 135 -28.21 -19.13 3.06
CA LEU A 135 -28.35 -20.14 2.00
C LEU A 135 -29.09 -21.40 2.46
N ALA A 136 -29.01 -21.74 3.75
CA ALA A 136 -29.77 -22.85 4.33
C ALA A 136 -31.27 -22.52 4.41
N ASP A 137 -31.63 -21.27 4.71
CA ASP A 137 -33.02 -20.83 4.88
C ASP A 137 -33.82 -20.80 3.57
N GLY A 138 -33.19 -20.49 2.44
CA GLY A 138 -33.87 -20.42 1.16
C GLY A 138 -32.99 -20.00 -0.01
N ALA A 139 -33.57 -20.00 -1.22
CA ALA A 139 -32.93 -19.42 -2.40
C ALA A 139 -32.77 -17.91 -2.21
N LEU A 140 -31.63 -17.35 -2.62
CA LEU A 140 -31.36 -15.93 -2.43
C LEU A 140 -32.22 -15.06 -3.37
N ALA A 141 -32.63 -13.91 -2.85
CA ALA A 141 -33.14 -12.81 -3.67
C ALA A 141 -32.03 -12.28 -4.59
N ASP A 142 -32.40 -11.59 -5.67
CA ASP A 142 -31.44 -11.13 -6.68
C ASP A 142 -30.29 -10.29 -6.08
N GLU A 143 -30.62 -9.39 -5.15
CA GLU A 143 -29.64 -8.52 -4.51
C GLU A 143 -28.73 -9.26 -3.53
N ASP A 144 -29.26 -10.24 -2.80
CA ASP A 144 -28.45 -11.10 -1.91
C ASP A 144 -27.52 -12.02 -2.73
N ALA A 145 -27.97 -12.47 -3.91
CA ALA A 145 -27.14 -13.28 -4.81
C ALA A 145 -25.98 -12.47 -5.39
N ASP A 146 -26.22 -11.23 -5.84
CA ASP A 146 -25.15 -10.32 -6.29
C ASP A 146 -24.16 -10.05 -5.15
N ARG A 147 -24.66 -9.75 -3.96
CA ARG A 147 -23.81 -9.50 -2.78
C ARG A 147 -22.97 -10.71 -2.40
N LEU A 148 -23.55 -11.91 -2.44
CA LEU A 148 -22.81 -13.15 -2.22
C LEU A 148 -21.71 -13.31 -3.28
N ASN A 149 -22.01 -13.09 -4.55
CA ASN A 149 -21.03 -13.21 -5.62
C ASN A 149 -19.88 -12.20 -5.47
N SER A 150 -20.18 -10.95 -5.10
CA SER A 150 -19.16 -9.94 -4.77
C SER A 150 -18.31 -10.39 -3.59
N GLU A 151 -18.92 -10.84 -2.50
CA GLU A 151 -18.19 -11.28 -1.30
C GLU A 151 -17.28 -12.49 -1.59
N LEU A 152 -17.74 -13.44 -2.41
CA LEU A 152 -16.96 -14.60 -2.80
C LEU A 152 -15.79 -14.23 -3.72
N ALA A 153 -15.92 -13.19 -4.54
CA ALA A 153 -14.89 -12.70 -5.45
C ALA A 153 -13.78 -11.88 -4.76
N GLU A 154 -14.00 -11.45 -3.52
CA GLU A 154 -13.05 -10.67 -2.72
C GLU A 154 -11.96 -11.55 -2.07
N ASN A 155 -11.18 -12.27 -2.87
CA ASN A 155 -10.03 -13.04 -2.38
C ASN A 155 -8.81 -12.88 -3.30
N ALA A 156 -7.62 -13.14 -2.75
CA ALA A 156 -6.36 -12.93 -3.45
C ALA A 156 -6.25 -13.73 -4.75
N THR A 157 -6.75 -14.98 -4.79
CA THR A 157 -6.67 -15.84 -5.99
C THR A 157 -7.54 -15.33 -7.13
N ASP A 158 -8.78 -14.90 -6.84
CA ASP A 158 -9.65 -14.35 -7.88
C ASP A 158 -9.11 -12.98 -8.37
N VAL A 159 -8.61 -12.14 -7.46
CA VAL A 159 -7.99 -10.84 -7.84
C VAL A 159 -6.73 -11.04 -8.69
N GLU A 160 -5.86 -12.00 -8.34
CA GLU A 160 -4.71 -12.40 -9.15
C GLU A 160 -5.14 -12.76 -10.59
N GLN A 161 -6.18 -13.59 -10.71
CA GLN A 161 -6.71 -14.00 -12.01
C GLN A 161 -7.32 -12.84 -12.80
N PHE A 162 -8.01 -11.91 -12.13
CA PHE A 162 -8.54 -10.70 -12.77
C PHE A 162 -7.43 -9.78 -13.27
N ILE A 163 -6.39 -9.56 -12.47
CA ILE A 163 -5.21 -8.78 -12.87
C ILE A 163 -4.53 -9.45 -14.07
N ALA A 164 -4.27 -10.76 -14.00
CA ALA A 164 -3.65 -11.52 -15.09
C ALA A 164 -4.43 -11.38 -16.41
N ASN A 165 -5.75 -11.54 -16.36
CA ASN A 165 -6.61 -11.42 -17.54
C ASN A 165 -6.66 -9.99 -18.07
N SER A 166 -6.74 -9.01 -17.17
CA SER A 166 -6.77 -7.59 -17.52
C SER A 166 -5.48 -7.16 -18.21
N LEU A 167 -4.33 -7.50 -17.65
CA LEU A 167 -3.02 -7.19 -18.22
C LEU A 167 -2.82 -7.85 -19.60
N ARG A 168 -3.19 -9.13 -19.76
CA ARG A 168 -3.11 -9.82 -21.06
C ARG A 168 -4.03 -9.21 -22.13
N SER A 169 -5.16 -8.66 -21.71
CA SER A 169 -6.10 -7.99 -22.62
C SER A 169 -5.69 -6.57 -23.02
N GLY A 170 -4.66 -5.99 -22.38
CA GLY A 170 -4.23 -4.61 -22.61
C GLY A 170 -5.19 -3.54 -22.07
N SER A 171 -6.23 -3.94 -21.32
CA SER A 171 -7.20 -3.05 -20.70
C SER A 171 -7.13 -3.20 -19.19
N SER A 172 -6.36 -2.32 -18.54
CA SER A 172 -6.22 -2.31 -17.08
C SER A 172 -6.83 -1.06 -16.48
N GLU A 173 -8.01 -1.25 -15.88
CA GLU A 173 -8.64 -0.23 -15.06
C GLU A 173 -8.09 -0.29 -13.63
N MET A 174 -7.92 0.89 -13.02
CA MET A 174 -7.35 0.99 -11.67
C MET A 174 -8.08 0.13 -10.62
N PRO A 175 -9.43 0.04 -10.60
CA PRO A 175 -10.13 -0.80 -9.62
C PRO A 175 -9.89 -2.31 -9.79
N VAL A 176 -9.40 -2.77 -10.95
CA VAL A 176 -9.00 -4.16 -11.16
C VAL A 176 -7.61 -4.40 -10.55
N LEU A 177 -6.69 -3.45 -10.73
CA LEU A 177 -5.35 -3.52 -10.15
C LEU A 177 -5.36 -3.26 -8.64
N VAL A 178 -6.25 -2.41 -8.15
CA VAL A 178 -6.36 -2.01 -6.73
C VAL A 178 -7.83 -2.10 -6.31
N PRO A 179 -8.27 -3.26 -5.79
CA PRO A 179 -9.66 -3.47 -5.42
C PRO A 179 -10.16 -2.47 -4.37
N HIS A 180 -11.36 -1.92 -4.54
CA HIS A 180 -11.97 -0.99 -3.56
C HIS A 180 -12.77 -1.71 -2.48
N SER A 181 -12.19 -2.74 -1.87
CA SER A 181 -12.84 -3.54 -0.81
C SER A 181 -11.95 -3.71 0.41
N LEU A 182 -12.44 -3.27 1.57
CA LEU A 182 -11.76 -3.48 2.84
C LEU A 182 -11.65 -4.98 3.18
N ALA A 183 -12.72 -5.75 2.94
CA ALA A 183 -12.77 -7.18 3.24
C ALA A 183 -11.72 -7.95 2.43
N TYR A 184 -11.46 -7.54 1.19
CA TYR A 184 -10.37 -8.07 0.38
C TYR A 184 -9.01 -7.92 1.07
N TYR A 185 -8.66 -6.71 1.54
CA TYR A 185 -7.37 -6.47 2.19
C TYR A 185 -7.25 -7.17 3.55
N GLU A 186 -8.34 -7.28 4.30
CA GLU A 186 -8.37 -8.07 5.55
C GLU A 186 -8.12 -9.56 5.29
N ARG A 187 -8.52 -10.08 4.12
CA ARG A 187 -8.18 -11.46 3.69
C ARG A 187 -6.79 -11.58 3.09
N LEU A 188 -6.27 -10.52 2.49
CA LEU A 188 -4.94 -10.51 1.86
C LEU A 188 -3.82 -10.49 2.90
N VAL A 189 -3.96 -9.69 3.96
CA VAL A 189 -2.89 -9.49 4.96
C VAL A 189 -3.30 -9.77 6.40
N GLY A 190 -4.54 -10.20 6.64
CA GLY A 190 -5.12 -10.41 7.97
C GLY A 190 -5.75 -9.13 8.53
N ALA A 191 -6.90 -9.26 9.18
CA ALA A 191 -7.59 -8.12 9.78
C ALA A 191 -6.77 -7.50 10.93
N PRO A 192 -6.65 -6.16 11.02
CA PRO A 192 -5.88 -5.54 12.10
C PRO A 192 -6.62 -5.57 13.44
N GLY A 193 -7.94 -5.83 13.46
CA GLY A 193 -8.75 -5.71 14.67
C GLY A 193 -8.61 -4.32 15.29
N ASP A 194 -8.35 -4.29 16.60
CA ASP A 194 -8.09 -3.07 17.38
C ASP A 194 -6.58 -2.76 17.53
N CYS A 195 -5.70 -3.50 16.85
CA CYS A 195 -4.26 -3.29 16.94
C CYS A 195 -3.86 -1.91 16.41
N ALA A 196 -3.18 -1.12 17.23
CA ALA A 196 -2.75 0.23 16.88
C ALA A 196 -1.36 0.27 16.22
N ASP A 197 -0.56 -0.79 16.38
CA ASP A 197 0.83 -0.85 15.91
C ASP A 197 1.20 -2.26 15.40
N LEU A 198 2.37 -2.34 14.76
CA LEU A 198 2.90 -3.59 14.20
C LEU A 198 3.09 -4.68 15.28
N MET A 199 3.52 -4.32 16.48
CA MET A 199 3.89 -5.30 17.51
C MET A 199 2.66 -6.00 18.10
N SER A 200 1.59 -5.25 18.35
CA SER A 200 0.27 -5.79 18.74
C SER A 200 -0.28 -6.69 17.64
N PHE A 201 -0.23 -6.26 16.38
CA PHE A 201 -0.67 -7.09 15.24
C PHE A 201 0.10 -8.42 15.11
N LEU A 202 1.43 -8.39 15.31
CA LEU A 202 2.29 -9.58 15.31
C LEU A 202 1.99 -10.56 16.45
N ALA A 203 1.54 -10.03 17.59
CA ALA A 203 1.22 -10.82 18.78
C ALA A 203 -0.18 -11.44 18.71
N GLU A 204 -1.16 -10.71 18.17
CA GLU A 204 -2.57 -11.05 18.29
C GLU A 204 -3.12 -11.74 17.04
N THR A 205 -2.83 -11.25 15.83
CA THR A 205 -3.58 -11.67 14.62
C THR A 205 -2.71 -12.32 13.55
N CYS A 206 -1.49 -11.82 13.34
CA CYS A 206 -0.62 -12.22 12.24
C CYS A 206 -0.37 -13.74 12.20
N GLY A 207 -0.02 -14.34 13.34
CA GLY A 207 0.30 -15.77 13.41
C GLY A 207 -0.89 -16.68 13.08
N GLU A 208 -2.10 -16.30 13.50
CA GLU A 208 -3.32 -17.05 13.20
C GLU A 208 -3.63 -17.01 11.69
N HIS A 209 -3.59 -15.81 11.10
CA HIS A 209 -3.84 -15.60 9.68
C HIS A 209 -2.87 -16.42 8.80
N LEU A 210 -1.56 -16.34 9.08
CA LEU A 210 -0.55 -17.12 8.35
C LEU A 210 -0.75 -18.64 8.53
N GLY A 211 -1.13 -19.07 9.73
CA GLY A 211 -1.44 -20.48 10.00
C GLY A 211 -2.62 -20.99 9.20
N GLN A 212 -3.69 -20.19 9.08
CA GLN A 212 -4.87 -20.53 8.28
C GLN A 212 -4.54 -20.65 6.80
N LEU A 213 -3.74 -19.73 6.25
CA LEU A 213 -3.27 -19.77 4.87
C LEU A 213 -2.49 -21.07 4.57
N LEU A 214 -1.53 -21.41 5.43
CA LEU A 214 -0.70 -22.61 5.26
C LEU A 214 -1.48 -23.91 5.42
N ALA A 215 -2.52 -23.93 6.25
CA ALA A 215 -3.38 -25.08 6.46
C ALA A 215 -4.34 -25.34 5.29
N TRP A 216 -4.68 -24.30 4.51
CA TRP A 216 -5.59 -24.39 3.38
C TRP A 216 -4.97 -25.10 2.17
N ASP A 217 -3.90 -24.52 1.63
CA ASP A 217 -3.13 -25.06 0.50
C ASP A 217 -1.69 -24.63 0.71
N PHE A 218 -0.76 -25.59 0.81
CA PHE A 218 0.62 -25.24 1.15
C PHE A 218 1.28 -24.30 0.13
N GLN A 219 1.08 -24.52 -1.18
CA GLN A 219 1.74 -23.72 -2.21
C GLN A 219 1.14 -22.31 -2.28
N ARG A 220 -0.19 -22.22 -2.39
CA ARG A 220 -0.91 -20.95 -2.50
C ARG A 220 -0.86 -20.17 -1.18
N GLY A 221 -1.04 -20.88 -0.08
CA GLY A 221 -0.96 -20.34 1.27
C GLY A 221 0.42 -19.77 1.55
N LEU A 222 1.50 -20.50 1.26
CA LEU A 222 2.85 -19.96 1.44
C LEU A 222 3.11 -18.77 0.50
N ALA A 223 2.66 -18.83 -0.76
CA ALA A 223 2.78 -17.70 -1.69
C ALA A 223 2.08 -16.43 -1.15
N GLN A 224 0.92 -16.57 -0.50
CA GLN A 224 0.19 -15.46 0.12
C GLN A 224 0.83 -14.98 1.43
N CYS A 225 1.30 -15.89 2.28
CA CYS A 225 2.07 -15.53 3.48
C CYS A 225 3.28 -14.65 3.15
N LEU A 226 3.96 -14.92 2.02
CA LEU A 226 5.10 -14.12 1.58
C LEU A 226 4.70 -12.73 1.06
N LEU A 227 3.52 -12.56 0.42
CA LEU A 227 2.99 -11.23 0.05
C LEU A 227 2.84 -10.34 1.28
N SER A 228 2.36 -10.89 2.38
CA SER A 228 2.18 -10.17 3.64
C SER A 228 3.47 -10.03 4.46
N SER A 229 4.65 -10.36 3.92
CA SER A 229 5.92 -10.39 4.67
C SER A 229 6.96 -9.33 4.24
N PRO A 230 6.62 -8.04 4.15
CA PRO A 230 7.60 -6.99 3.86
C PRO A 230 8.54 -6.70 5.05
N HIS A 231 8.37 -7.39 6.18
CA HIS A 231 9.20 -7.25 7.36
C HIS A 231 9.57 -8.62 7.95
N SER A 232 10.81 -8.75 8.43
CA SER A 232 11.38 -10.03 8.91
C SER A 232 10.67 -10.63 10.13
N SER A 233 10.02 -9.80 10.94
CA SER A 233 9.21 -10.28 12.08
C SER A 233 7.97 -11.04 11.62
N ILE A 234 7.41 -10.74 10.44
CA ILE A 234 6.26 -11.47 9.88
C ILE A 234 6.74 -12.80 9.30
N SER A 235 7.78 -12.79 8.47
CA SER A 235 8.33 -14.02 7.88
C SER A 235 8.79 -15.02 8.95
N SER A 236 9.30 -14.54 10.09
CA SER A 236 9.66 -15.38 11.24
C SER A 236 8.48 -16.15 11.87
N LYS A 237 7.23 -15.74 11.61
CA LYS A 237 6.02 -16.41 12.08
C LYS A 237 5.56 -17.52 11.15
N ILE A 238 6.08 -17.59 9.92
CA ILE A 238 5.73 -18.60 8.92
C ILE A 238 6.29 -19.96 9.35
N LYS A 239 5.40 -20.93 9.55
CA LYS A 239 5.76 -22.29 9.96
C LYS A 239 5.47 -23.28 8.84
N VAL A 240 6.49 -23.62 8.05
CA VAL A 240 6.36 -24.55 6.91
C VAL A 240 5.88 -25.95 7.33
N GLY A 241 5.99 -26.35 8.60
CA GLY A 241 5.40 -27.61 9.10
C GLY A 241 6.08 -28.86 8.55
N ASP A 242 5.38 -29.99 8.51
CA ASP A 242 5.86 -31.31 8.04
C ASP A 242 5.52 -31.57 6.56
N GLN A 243 5.89 -30.62 5.71
CA GLN A 243 5.65 -30.71 4.27
C GLN A 243 6.66 -31.64 3.60
N SER A 244 6.26 -32.24 2.48
CA SER A 244 7.16 -33.09 1.69
C SER A 244 8.27 -32.25 1.03
N SER A 245 9.48 -32.81 0.97
CA SER A 245 10.61 -32.25 0.21
C SER A 245 10.24 -31.84 -1.22
N CYS A 246 9.43 -32.64 -1.91
CA CYS A 246 8.97 -32.34 -3.27
C CYS A 246 8.13 -31.05 -3.33
N ALA A 247 7.20 -30.87 -2.39
CA ALA A 247 6.36 -29.68 -2.33
C ALA A 247 7.18 -28.42 -2.01
N VAL A 248 8.09 -28.50 -1.04
CA VAL A 248 8.97 -27.38 -0.68
C VAL A 248 9.87 -27.01 -1.85
N ARG A 249 10.51 -27.99 -2.49
CA ARG A 249 11.35 -27.77 -3.67
C ARG A 249 10.58 -27.11 -4.83
N LYS A 250 9.36 -27.60 -5.12
CA LYS A 250 8.51 -27.03 -6.17
C LYS A 250 8.18 -25.56 -5.89
N PHE A 251 7.90 -25.23 -4.63
CA PHE A 251 7.62 -23.86 -4.23
C PHE A 251 8.83 -22.95 -4.45
N TYR A 252 10.02 -23.36 -4.00
CA TYR A 252 11.22 -22.55 -4.16
C TYR A 252 11.67 -22.39 -5.61
N ALA A 253 11.42 -23.40 -6.45
CA ALA A 253 11.61 -23.26 -7.89
C ALA A 253 10.72 -22.15 -8.47
N TRP A 254 9.42 -22.16 -8.14
CA TRP A 254 8.49 -21.08 -8.53
C TRP A 254 8.93 -19.71 -7.97
N LEU A 255 9.37 -19.64 -6.72
CA LEU A 255 9.75 -18.37 -6.09
C LEU A 255 10.95 -17.70 -6.75
N VAL A 256 11.92 -18.49 -7.25
CA VAL A 256 13.09 -17.97 -7.99
C VAL A 256 12.67 -17.32 -9.30
N ASP A 257 11.73 -17.94 -10.02
CA ASP A 257 11.37 -17.55 -11.39
C ASP A 257 10.27 -16.48 -11.41
N ASP A 258 9.25 -16.64 -10.58
CA ASP A 258 8.00 -15.87 -10.63
C ASP A 258 7.76 -14.99 -9.39
N GLY A 259 8.65 -15.05 -8.38
CA GLY A 259 8.47 -14.30 -7.13
C GLY A 259 8.67 -12.79 -7.28
N ASP A 260 7.84 -11.99 -6.59
CA ASP A 260 8.08 -10.57 -6.36
C ASP A 260 9.23 -10.35 -5.37
N ARG A 261 9.83 -9.15 -5.35
CA ARG A 261 11.06 -8.92 -4.56
C ARG A 261 10.86 -9.04 -3.06
N PHE A 262 9.75 -8.55 -2.51
CA PHE A 262 9.45 -8.72 -1.08
C PHE A 262 9.29 -10.20 -0.72
N SER A 263 8.56 -10.96 -1.53
CA SER A 263 8.35 -12.39 -1.30
C SER A 263 9.62 -13.20 -1.47
N GLN A 264 10.51 -12.83 -2.38
CA GLN A 264 11.81 -13.49 -2.53
C GLN A 264 12.70 -13.27 -1.30
N VAL A 265 12.77 -12.04 -0.77
CA VAL A 265 13.50 -11.75 0.48
C VAL A 265 12.90 -12.56 1.63
N ALA A 266 11.57 -12.49 1.83
CA ALA A 266 10.90 -13.21 2.90
C ALA A 266 11.04 -14.74 2.75
N GLY A 267 10.96 -15.25 1.53
CA GLY A 267 11.12 -16.67 1.23
C GLY A 267 12.55 -17.14 1.44
N LEU A 268 13.55 -16.30 1.20
CA LEU A 268 14.94 -16.57 1.59
C LEU A 268 15.07 -16.66 3.12
N GLU A 269 14.47 -15.73 3.87
CA GLU A 269 14.48 -15.76 5.34
C GLU A 269 13.86 -17.05 5.90
N VAL A 270 12.69 -17.43 5.39
CA VAL A 270 12.01 -18.69 5.74
C VAL A 270 12.84 -19.90 5.31
N GLY A 271 13.44 -19.84 4.13
CA GLY A 271 14.21 -20.94 3.54
C GLY A 271 15.46 -21.26 4.35
N LEU A 272 16.20 -20.22 4.76
CA LEU A 272 17.36 -20.38 5.63
C LEU A 272 16.97 -20.97 7.00
N ALA A 273 15.81 -20.62 7.54
CA ALA A 273 15.34 -21.17 8.81
C ALA A 273 15.04 -22.68 8.73
N ILE A 274 14.61 -23.19 7.56
CA ILE A 274 14.26 -24.59 7.36
C ILE A 274 15.31 -25.40 6.57
N LEU A 275 16.43 -24.77 6.19
CA LEU A 275 17.43 -25.37 5.30
C LEU A 275 18.01 -26.69 5.85
N HIS A 276 18.14 -26.81 7.17
CA HIS A 276 18.57 -28.04 7.84
C HIS A 276 17.62 -29.24 7.62
N ARG A 277 16.32 -28.98 7.34
CA ARG A 277 15.31 -30.00 7.04
C ARG A 277 15.19 -30.28 5.55
N PHE A 278 15.45 -29.26 4.72
CA PHE A 278 15.30 -29.31 3.27
C PHE A 278 16.57 -28.81 2.56
N PRO A 279 17.73 -29.49 2.70
CA PRO A 279 19.00 -29.04 2.14
C PRO A 279 18.97 -28.87 0.61
N GLU A 280 18.07 -29.57 -0.09
CA GLU A 280 17.85 -29.49 -1.53
C GLU A 280 17.38 -28.11 -2.02
N ILE A 281 16.96 -27.20 -1.12
CA ILE A 281 16.56 -25.85 -1.53
C ILE A 281 17.74 -24.87 -1.65
N ALA A 282 18.96 -25.27 -1.24
CA ALA A 282 20.13 -24.39 -1.19
C ALA A 282 20.40 -23.65 -2.51
N ASP A 283 20.28 -24.34 -3.64
CA ASP A 283 20.53 -23.75 -4.97
C ASP A 283 19.47 -22.69 -5.34
N PHE A 284 18.21 -22.87 -4.93
CA PHE A 284 17.17 -21.87 -5.15
C PHE A 284 17.40 -20.64 -4.26
N LEU A 285 17.83 -20.84 -3.01
CA LEU A 285 18.20 -19.73 -2.11
C LEU A 285 19.39 -18.96 -2.67
N LEU A 286 20.38 -19.65 -3.24
CA LEU A 286 21.50 -19.02 -3.94
C LEU A 286 21.02 -18.19 -5.14
N GLY A 287 20.10 -18.73 -5.93
CA GLY A 287 19.48 -18.03 -7.05
C GLY A 287 18.80 -16.73 -6.61
N ILE A 288 17.96 -16.78 -5.58
CA ILE A 288 17.30 -15.59 -5.01
C ILE A 288 18.32 -14.57 -4.49
N ALA A 289 19.29 -15.02 -3.68
CA ALA A 289 20.31 -14.14 -3.12
C ALA A 289 21.12 -13.43 -4.21
N THR A 290 21.45 -14.17 -5.27
CA THR A 290 22.19 -13.66 -6.44
C THR A 290 21.37 -12.62 -7.19
N GLN A 291 20.09 -12.90 -7.49
CA GLN A 291 19.22 -11.92 -8.15
C GLN A 291 19.10 -10.62 -7.35
N ILE A 292 18.92 -10.70 -6.03
CA ILE A 292 18.80 -9.52 -5.16
C ILE A 292 20.14 -8.79 -5.05
N ARG A 293 21.27 -9.49 -5.00
CA ARG A 293 22.61 -8.89 -5.03
C ARG A 293 22.87 -8.17 -6.36
N ASP A 294 22.40 -8.71 -7.47
CA ASP A 294 22.68 -8.20 -8.80
C ASP A 294 21.66 -7.15 -9.28
N ASP A 295 20.55 -6.94 -8.55
CA ASP A 295 19.63 -5.84 -8.82
C ASP A 295 20.35 -4.48 -8.76
N ASP A 296 20.25 -3.72 -9.85
CA ASP A 296 20.79 -2.36 -9.96
C ASP A 296 19.70 -1.34 -9.56
N PRO A 297 19.87 -0.58 -8.47
CA PRO A 297 18.92 0.46 -8.09
C PRO A 297 18.89 1.65 -9.08
N ALA A 298 19.93 1.83 -9.91
CA ALA A 298 19.99 2.88 -10.91
C ALA A 298 19.24 2.53 -12.21
N ASP A 299 18.82 1.27 -12.40
CA ASP A 299 18.09 0.85 -13.58
C ASP A 299 16.60 1.27 -13.48
N PRO A 300 16.13 2.24 -14.30
CA PRO A 300 14.72 2.66 -14.28
C PRO A 300 13.76 1.57 -14.77
N GLY A 301 14.26 0.58 -15.52
CA GLY A 301 13.51 -0.62 -15.93
C GLY A 301 13.72 -1.82 -15.01
N GLY A 302 14.52 -1.67 -13.95
CA GLY A 302 14.89 -2.75 -13.05
C GLY A 302 13.76 -3.16 -12.09
N ARG A 303 13.94 -4.32 -11.46
CA ARG A 303 12.97 -4.89 -10.50
C ARG A 303 12.73 -4.02 -9.28
N LEU A 304 13.76 -3.31 -8.79
CA LEU A 304 13.64 -2.38 -7.66
C LEU A 304 12.77 -1.17 -8.02
N SER A 305 12.98 -0.59 -9.21
CA SER A 305 12.15 0.49 -9.77
C SER A 305 10.69 0.06 -9.93
N LEU A 306 10.45 -1.16 -10.42
CA LEU A 306 9.11 -1.73 -10.53
C LEU A 306 8.45 -1.90 -9.15
N THR A 307 9.17 -2.48 -8.18
CA THR A 307 8.67 -2.73 -6.81
C THR A 307 8.27 -1.43 -6.12
N ALA A 308 9.15 -0.43 -6.15
CA ALA A 308 8.87 0.89 -5.59
C ALA A 308 7.68 1.54 -6.28
N SER A 309 7.63 1.46 -7.62
CA SER A 309 6.60 2.11 -8.41
C SER A 309 5.21 1.54 -8.19
N LEU A 310 5.10 0.21 -8.13
CA LEU A 310 3.85 -0.47 -7.82
C LEU A 310 3.39 -0.18 -6.40
N THR A 311 4.31 -0.12 -5.43
CA THR A 311 3.94 0.19 -4.04
C THR A 311 3.34 1.60 -3.93
N ILE A 312 3.98 2.59 -4.54
CA ILE A 312 3.48 3.97 -4.59
C ILE A 312 2.15 4.06 -5.34
N LEU A 313 2.00 3.31 -6.45
CA LEU A 313 0.76 3.27 -7.22
C LEU A 313 -0.42 2.79 -6.36
N VAL A 314 -0.23 1.65 -5.70
CA VAL A 314 -1.25 1.01 -4.88
C VAL A 314 -1.57 1.87 -3.66
N ASP A 315 -0.55 2.29 -2.90
CA ASP A 315 -0.76 3.09 -1.69
C ASP A 315 -1.43 4.43 -2.01
N GLY A 316 -1.01 5.10 -3.09
CA GLY A 316 -1.66 6.33 -3.54
C GLY A 316 -3.10 6.12 -4.00
N GLU A 317 -3.43 5.01 -4.65
CA GLU A 317 -4.82 4.68 -5.00
C GLU A 317 -5.67 4.34 -3.76
N LEU A 318 -5.10 3.68 -2.76
CA LEU A 318 -5.75 3.42 -1.47
C LEU A 318 -5.98 4.72 -0.68
N ALA A 319 -5.03 5.65 -0.72
CA ALA A 319 -5.19 6.98 -0.14
C ALA A 319 -6.30 7.77 -0.83
N ARG A 320 -6.33 7.75 -2.18
CA ARG A 320 -7.33 8.43 -3.00
C ARG A 320 -8.75 7.90 -2.79
N SER A 321 -8.89 6.57 -2.70
CA SER A 321 -10.19 5.89 -2.56
C SER A 321 -10.72 5.93 -1.12
N GLU A 322 -9.86 6.24 -0.15
CA GLU A 322 -10.16 6.31 1.30
C GLU A 322 -10.68 5.00 1.91
N ILE A 323 -10.65 3.87 1.19
CA ILE A 323 -11.24 2.60 1.64
C ILE A 323 -10.60 2.09 2.94
N LEU A 324 -9.32 2.41 3.18
CA LEU A 324 -8.57 2.00 4.37
C LEU A 324 -8.37 3.15 5.36
N ARG A 325 -9.03 4.31 5.19
CA ARG A 325 -8.78 5.54 5.96
C ARG A 325 -8.80 5.35 7.48
N SER A 326 -9.64 4.44 7.98
CA SER A 326 -9.76 4.18 9.42
C SER A 326 -8.73 3.20 9.98
N LYS A 327 -7.86 2.64 9.14
CA LYS A 327 -6.87 1.63 9.53
C LYS A 327 -5.52 2.28 9.87
N PRO A 328 -4.72 1.69 10.78
CA PRO A 328 -3.44 2.25 11.18
C PRO A 328 -2.44 2.28 10.01
N PRO A 329 -1.49 3.24 9.97
CA PRO A 329 -0.58 3.40 8.84
C PRO A 329 0.28 2.17 8.51
N PHE A 330 0.87 1.49 9.50
CA PHE A 330 1.60 0.23 9.24
C PHE A 330 0.75 -0.79 8.47
N TRP A 331 -0.53 -0.93 8.84
CA TRP A 331 -1.40 -1.95 8.22
C TRP A 331 -1.81 -1.55 6.80
N ARG A 332 -2.07 -0.26 6.55
CA ARG A 332 -2.31 0.25 5.19
C ARG A 332 -1.11 0.00 4.28
N ARG A 333 0.10 0.29 4.76
CA ARG A 333 1.34 0.04 4.01
C ARG A 333 1.59 -1.45 3.79
N LEU A 334 1.30 -2.30 4.79
CA LEU A 334 1.33 -3.76 4.64
C LEU A 334 0.37 -4.22 3.52
N ALA A 335 -0.87 -3.76 3.54
CA ALA A 335 -1.88 -4.06 2.52
C ALA A 335 -1.46 -3.56 1.12
N ALA A 336 -0.90 -2.35 1.05
CA ALA A 336 -0.42 -1.77 -0.19
C ALA A 336 0.75 -2.56 -0.80
N ILE A 337 1.74 -2.92 0.04
CA ILE A 337 2.90 -3.71 -0.41
C ILE A 337 2.46 -5.11 -0.84
N ALA A 338 1.59 -5.78 -0.09
CA ALA A 338 1.10 -7.10 -0.46
C ALA A 338 0.38 -7.09 -1.82
N GLN A 339 -0.43 -6.06 -2.08
CA GLN A 339 -1.10 -5.91 -3.37
C GLN A 339 -0.13 -5.51 -4.50
N ALA A 340 0.84 -4.65 -4.22
CA ALA A 340 1.89 -4.29 -5.18
C ALA A 340 2.71 -5.52 -5.59
N SER A 341 3.10 -6.35 -4.63
CA SER A 341 3.75 -7.64 -4.84
C SER A 341 2.89 -8.59 -5.68
N LEU A 342 1.58 -8.64 -5.45
CA LEU A 342 0.67 -9.45 -6.27
C LEU A 342 0.65 -8.97 -7.73
N ILE A 343 0.56 -7.66 -7.96
CA ILE A 343 0.62 -7.08 -9.31
C ILE A 343 1.98 -7.34 -9.96
N GLU A 344 3.08 -7.21 -9.22
CA GLU A 344 4.43 -7.46 -9.71
C GLU A 344 4.54 -8.87 -10.30
N ARG A 345 4.06 -9.89 -9.58
CA ARG A 345 4.04 -11.29 -10.07
C ARG A 345 3.34 -11.44 -11.41
N GLU A 346 2.22 -10.76 -11.62
CA GLU A 346 1.49 -10.84 -12.90
C GLU A 346 2.16 -10.06 -14.01
N VAL A 347 2.75 -8.91 -13.69
CA VAL A 347 3.50 -8.08 -14.65
C VAL A 347 4.72 -8.83 -15.18
N LEU A 348 5.41 -9.61 -14.34
CA LEU A 348 6.59 -10.39 -14.73
C LEU A 348 6.28 -11.52 -15.74
N LYS A 349 5.03 -11.98 -15.78
CA LYS A 349 4.58 -13.02 -16.71
C LYS A 349 4.29 -12.48 -18.12
N LEU A 350 4.32 -11.16 -18.31
CA LEU A 350 4.05 -10.53 -19.59
C LEU A 350 5.32 -10.43 -20.44
N GLU A 351 5.19 -10.72 -21.72
CA GLU A 351 6.25 -10.50 -22.69
C GLU A 351 6.26 -9.03 -23.16
N ASN A 352 7.44 -8.44 -23.34
CA ASN A 352 7.66 -7.11 -23.93
C ASN A 352 7.11 -5.89 -23.15
N VAL A 353 7.09 -5.93 -21.81
CA VAL A 353 6.71 -4.76 -20.99
C VAL A 353 7.85 -3.73 -20.95
N GLN A 354 7.54 -2.47 -21.25
CA GLN A 354 8.46 -1.34 -21.07
C GLN A 354 8.40 -0.86 -19.61
N TYR A 355 9.13 -1.53 -18.70
CA TYR A 355 9.06 -1.24 -17.26
C TYR A 355 9.35 0.21 -16.90
N ALA A 356 10.32 0.86 -17.55
CA ALA A 356 10.63 2.26 -17.28
C ALA A 356 9.44 3.20 -17.53
N GLU A 357 8.70 2.99 -18.62
CA GLU A 357 7.50 3.77 -18.95
C GLU A 357 6.35 3.47 -17.99
N PHE A 358 6.18 2.20 -17.63
CA PHE A 358 5.21 1.77 -16.63
C PHE A 358 5.47 2.43 -15.27
N CYS A 359 6.70 2.37 -14.78
CA CYS A 359 7.13 3.00 -13.52
C CYS A 359 6.86 4.52 -13.52
N GLN A 360 7.24 5.21 -14.60
CA GLN A 360 6.99 6.65 -14.72
C GLN A 360 5.49 6.98 -14.72
N THR A 361 4.67 6.16 -15.38
CA THR A 361 3.22 6.34 -15.41
C THR A 361 2.60 6.12 -14.04
N ALA A 362 3.04 5.09 -13.32
CA ALA A 362 2.63 4.81 -11.95
C ALA A 362 2.91 6.04 -11.05
N MET A 363 4.14 6.57 -11.06
CA MET A 363 4.53 7.76 -10.31
C MET A 363 3.65 8.98 -10.61
N ARG A 364 3.42 9.28 -11.89
CA ARG A 364 2.61 10.44 -12.29
C ARG A 364 1.15 10.31 -11.90
N SER A 365 0.63 9.08 -11.83
CA SER A 365 -0.79 8.85 -11.61
C SER A 365 -1.20 8.92 -10.14
N ARG A 366 -0.34 8.48 -9.21
CA ARG A 366 -0.68 8.31 -7.79
C ARG A 366 0.41 8.74 -6.80
N GLY A 367 1.55 9.22 -7.30
CA GLY A 367 2.68 9.61 -6.46
C GLY A 367 2.33 10.74 -5.49
N GLN A 368 1.49 11.70 -5.89
CA GLN A 368 1.09 12.80 -5.01
C GLN A 368 0.23 12.31 -3.84
N GLU A 369 -0.75 11.45 -4.10
CA GLU A 369 -1.61 10.90 -3.07
C GLU A 369 -0.84 10.03 -2.07
N PHE A 370 0.06 9.17 -2.57
CA PHE A 370 1.00 8.41 -1.74
C PHE A 370 1.82 9.34 -0.84
N TYR A 371 2.46 10.33 -1.44
CA TYR A 371 3.39 11.21 -0.75
C TYR A 371 2.71 12.00 0.37
N LEU A 372 1.54 12.56 0.09
CA LEU A 372 0.76 13.31 1.09
C LEU A 372 0.22 12.40 2.19
N GLN A 373 -0.27 11.21 1.85
CA GLN A 373 -0.74 10.26 2.85
C GLN A 373 0.39 9.86 3.81
N ALA A 374 1.55 9.48 3.27
CA ALA A 374 2.73 9.13 4.06
C ALA A 374 3.20 10.31 4.94
N MET A 375 3.17 11.54 4.44
CA MET A 375 3.50 12.73 5.24
C MET A 375 2.53 12.97 6.40
N THR A 376 1.24 12.70 6.22
CA THR A 376 0.27 12.78 7.33
C THR A 376 0.49 11.67 8.36
N ASP A 377 0.99 10.52 7.91
CA ASP A 377 1.22 9.35 8.75
C ASP A 377 2.41 9.53 9.69
N LEU A 378 3.37 10.42 9.36
CA LEU A 378 4.49 10.80 10.23
C LEU A 378 4.04 11.24 11.63
N ARG A 379 2.83 11.78 11.75
CA ARG A 379 2.24 12.10 13.06
C ARG A 379 2.20 10.88 13.97
N VAL A 380 1.87 9.70 13.45
CA VAL A 380 1.82 8.43 14.19
C VAL A 380 3.15 7.68 14.06
N GLU A 381 3.75 7.70 12.88
CA GLU A 381 4.90 6.87 12.50
C GLU A 381 6.08 7.73 11.98
N PRO A 382 6.74 8.50 12.85
CA PRO A 382 7.65 9.59 12.47
C PRO A 382 8.97 9.11 11.87
N ARG A 383 9.30 7.83 12.00
CA ARG A 383 10.58 7.28 11.54
C ARG A 383 10.57 6.90 10.06
N TRP A 384 9.41 6.70 9.44
CA TRP A 384 9.36 6.27 8.04
C TRP A 384 8.91 7.39 7.10
N LEU A 385 9.87 7.90 6.32
CA LEU A 385 9.62 8.93 5.32
C LEU A 385 9.16 8.30 3.99
N PRO A 386 8.27 8.95 3.22
CA PRO A 386 7.89 8.47 1.88
C PRO A 386 9.09 8.36 0.95
N ASP A 387 10.12 9.17 1.17
CA ASP A 387 11.36 9.14 0.41
C ASP A 387 12.08 7.79 0.52
N PHE A 388 11.77 6.95 1.51
CA PHE A 388 12.34 5.60 1.67
C PHE A 388 11.74 4.56 0.71
N MET A 389 10.61 4.85 0.05
CA MET A 389 10.07 3.99 -1.00
C MET A 389 10.75 4.31 -2.35
N ASN A 390 12.04 3.99 -2.45
CA ASN A 390 12.83 4.19 -3.66
C ASN A 390 13.77 2.98 -3.91
N PRO A 391 14.31 2.81 -5.14
CA PRO A 391 15.15 1.67 -5.47
C PRO A 391 16.40 1.50 -4.60
N ASP A 392 17.14 2.58 -4.31
CA ASP A 392 18.36 2.54 -3.49
C ASP A 392 18.06 2.07 -2.06
N GLN A 393 16.99 2.61 -1.47
CA GLN A 393 16.60 2.26 -0.11
C GLN A 393 16.01 0.84 -0.04
N LEU A 394 15.25 0.40 -1.06
CA LEU A 394 14.79 -0.99 -1.14
C LEU A 394 15.95 -1.97 -1.27
N LYS A 395 16.97 -1.63 -2.07
CA LYS A 395 18.20 -2.44 -2.16
C LYS A 395 18.87 -2.58 -0.79
N ALA A 396 19.04 -1.48 -0.07
CA ALA A 396 19.65 -1.47 1.24
C ALA A 396 18.82 -2.26 2.28
N GLU A 397 17.50 -2.09 2.29
CA GLU A 397 16.55 -2.85 3.13
C GLU A 397 16.66 -4.36 2.86
N PHE A 398 16.62 -4.77 1.59
CA PHE A 398 16.68 -6.19 1.22
C PHE A 398 18.02 -6.81 1.58
N ALA A 399 19.14 -6.13 1.27
CA ALA A 399 20.47 -6.58 1.65
C ALA A 399 20.62 -6.68 3.18
N GLY A 400 20.14 -5.67 3.93
CA GLY A 400 20.16 -5.65 5.39
C GLY A 400 19.38 -6.82 6.02
N ARG A 401 18.17 -7.09 5.51
CA ARG A 401 17.34 -8.22 5.95
C ARG A 401 18.00 -9.58 5.69
N ILE A 402 18.55 -9.77 4.50
CA ILE A 402 19.26 -11.00 4.13
C ILE A 402 20.50 -11.17 5.02
N LEU A 403 21.28 -10.12 5.22
CA LEU A 403 22.47 -10.15 6.07
C LEU A 403 22.11 -10.50 7.51
N ALA A 404 21.10 -9.85 8.09
CA ALA A 404 20.67 -10.09 9.46
C ALA A 404 20.24 -11.55 9.67
N THR A 405 19.47 -12.09 8.73
CA THR A 405 19.00 -13.48 8.81
C THR A 405 20.15 -14.48 8.59
N SER A 406 21.02 -14.24 7.61
CA SER A 406 22.18 -15.10 7.31
C SER A 406 23.14 -15.15 8.49
N THR A 407 23.42 -14.02 9.13
CA THR A 407 24.26 -13.94 10.33
C THR A 407 23.70 -14.78 11.48
N ARG A 408 22.38 -14.73 11.70
CA ARG A 408 21.70 -15.48 12.77
C ARG A 408 21.77 -17.00 12.57
N VAL A 409 21.80 -17.47 11.33
CA VAL A 409 21.74 -18.91 10.99
C VAL A 409 23.01 -19.43 10.30
N LYS A 410 24.11 -18.68 10.34
CA LYS A 410 25.35 -18.94 9.59
C LYS A 410 25.89 -20.36 9.72
N GLU A 411 25.72 -20.97 10.88
CA GLU A 411 26.18 -22.33 11.18
C GLU A 411 25.38 -23.40 10.41
N ASN A 412 24.11 -23.11 10.13
CA ASN A 412 23.18 -24.01 9.43
C ASN A 412 23.22 -23.87 7.90
N ILE A 413 23.92 -22.87 7.37
CA ILE A 413 24.02 -22.67 5.93
C ILE A 413 24.90 -23.77 5.33
N VAL A 414 24.35 -24.55 4.40
CA VAL A 414 25.04 -25.62 3.68
C VAL A 414 25.35 -25.16 2.24
N GLY A 415 26.46 -25.66 1.68
CA GLY A 415 26.92 -25.28 0.34
C GLY A 415 27.93 -24.14 0.36
N GLU A 416 29.08 -24.35 -0.29
CA GLU A 416 30.21 -23.40 -0.33
C GLU A 416 29.81 -22.08 -0.99
N GLN A 417 29.12 -22.15 -2.14
CA GLN A 417 28.71 -20.95 -2.87
C GLN A 417 27.66 -20.13 -2.11
N LEU A 418 26.68 -20.78 -1.48
CA LEU A 418 25.67 -20.10 -0.67
C LEU A 418 26.30 -19.39 0.53
N ARG A 419 27.27 -20.04 1.21
CA ARG A 419 28.05 -19.39 2.27
C ARG A 419 28.84 -18.20 1.76
N ARG A 420 29.53 -18.33 0.63
CA ARG A 420 30.31 -17.26 0.02
C ARG A 420 29.46 -16.01 -0.28
N VAL A 421 28.24 -16.20 -0.77
CA VAL A 421 27.34 -15.07 -1.09
C VAL A 421 26.72 -14.46 0.16
N LEU A 422 26.32 -15.27 1.15
CA LEU A 422 25.51 -14.81 2.29
C LEU A 422 26.29 -14.44 3.56
N VAL A 423 27.48 -15.01 3.77
CA VAL A 423 28.20 -14.96 5.06
C VAL A 423 29.61 -14.41 4.92
N GLU A 424 30.31 -14.75 3.84
CA GLU A 424 31.69 -14.31 3.65
C GLU A 424 31.76 -12.86 3.18
N GLU A 425 32.81 -12.17 3.60
CA GLU A 425 33.10 -10.82 3.12
C GLU A 425 33.80 -10.91 1.75
N GLY A 426 33.23 -10.25 0.75
CA GLY A 426 33.79 -10.18 -0.60
C GLY A 426 32.96 -9.31 -1.53
N SER A 427 33.53 -8.86 -2.65
CA SER A 427 32.83 -8.00 -3.63
C SER A 427 31.53 -8.62 -4.14
N ASP A 428 31.48 -9.95 -4.24
CA ASP A 428 30.36 -10.71 -4.79
C ASP A 428 29.37 -11.18 -3.70
N SER A 429 29.48 -10.65 -2.48
CA SER A 429 28.65 -11.03 -1.33
C SER A 429 27.52 -10.03 -1.08
N ILE A 430 26.51 -10.45 -0.31
CA ILE A 430 25.49 -9.54 0.23
C ILE A 430 26.10 -8.52 1.19
N HIS A 431 27.17 -8.86 1.92
CA HIS A 431 27.87 -7.92 2.79
C HIS A 431 28.34 -6.67 2.02
N ALA A 432 28.84 -6.84 0.80
CA ALA A 432 29.28 -5.70 -0.03
C ALA A 432 28.13 -4.79 -0.50
N GLN A 433 26.88 -5.27 -0.43
CA GLN A 433 25.68 -4.49 -0.78
C GLN A 433 25.13 -3.69 0.41
N VAL A 434 25.59 -3.96 1.63
CA VAL A 434 25.11 -3.30 2.84
C VAL A 434 25.88 -1.99 3.03
N VAL A 435 25.23 -0.88 2.65
CA VAL A 435 25.79 0.46 2.78
C VAL A 435 25.24 1.13 4.04
N PHE A 436 26.13 1.57 4.93
CA PHE A 436 25.76 2.39 6.08
C PHE A 436 25.49 3.84 5.62
N PRO A 437 24.44 4.52 6.10
CA PRO A 437 23.47 4.07 7.11
C PRO A 437 22.23 3.36 6.57
N PHE A 438 22.04 3.30 5.24
CA PHE A 438 20.77 2.96 4.61
C PHE A 438 20.15 1.63 5.02
N ALA A 439 20.97 0.59 5.23
CA ALA A 439 20.48 -0.72 5.66
C ALA A 439 19.99 -0.76 7.13
N TYR A 440 20.20 0.30 7.90
CA TYR A 440 19.77 0.45 9.30
C TYR A 440 18.66 1.48 9.47
N LEU A 441 18.24 2.12 8.38
CA LEU A 441 17.03 2.95 8.36
C LEU A 441 15.79 2.05 8.57
N PRO A 442 14.70 2.58 9.12
CA PRO A 442 13.51 1.80 9.41
C PRO A 442 12.88 1.26 8.12
N GLY A 443 12.55 -0.03 8.14
CA GLY A 443 11.85 -0.68 7.04
C GLY A 443 10.41 -0.17 6.85
N PRO A 444 9.72 -0.59 5.78
CA PRO A 444 8.39 -0.10 5.42
C PRO A 444 7.30 -0.23 6.47
N LEU A 445 7.46 -1.06 7.51
CA LEU A 445 6.48 -1.20 8.59
C LEU A 445 6.98 -0.67 9.96
N GLU A 446 8.18 -0.11 10.02
CA GLU A 446 8.87 0.24 11.27
C GLU A 446 8.75 1.73 11.66
N GLY A 447 7.92 2.49 10.95
CA GLY A 447 7.81 3.93 11.17
C GLY A 447 7.34 4.33 12.58
N GLY A 448 6.51 3.48 13.21
CA GLY A 448 6.02 3.67 14.59
C GLY A 448 6.75 2.85 15.65
N THR A 449 7.75 2.03 15.27
CA THR A 449 8.47 1.19 16.24
C THR A 449 9.64 1.95 16.84
N VAL A 450 10.02 1.59 18.07
CA VAL A 450 11.28 2.06 18.65
C VAL A 450 12.43 1.25 18.05
N SER A 451 13.52 1.92 17.68
CA SER A 451 14.69 1.22 17.16
C SER A 451 15.22 0.23 18.20
N PRO A 452 15.45 -1.05 17.85
CA PRO A 452 16.06 -2.01 18.74
C PRO A 452 17.58 -1.79 18.90
N VAL A 453 18.19 -1.00 18.01
CA VAL A 453 19.64 -0.77 17.98
C VAL A 453 19.99 0.33 18.99
N LYS A 454 20.83 -0.01 19.97
CA LYS A 454 21.33 0.97 20.95
C LYS A 454 22.47 1.78 20.35
N MET A 455 22.47 3.09 20.63
CA MET A 455 23.58 3.97 20.29
C MET A 455 24.83 3.57 21.08
N PRO A 456 26.00 3.41 20.41
CA PRO A 456 27.27 3.26 21.09
C PRO A 456 27.58 4.46 22.00
N ALA A 457 28.17 4.21 23.17
CA ALA A 457 28.42 5.26 24.17
C ALA A 457 29.44 6.32 23.69
N ASP A 458 30.45 5.87 22.94
CA ASP A 458 31.44 6.72 22.28
C ASP A 458 30.78 7.65 21.25
N LEU A 459 29.84 7.13 20.45
CA LEU A 459 29.06 7.96 19.52
C LEU A 459 28.21 8.98 20.29
N ALA A 460 27.52 8.58 21.35
CA ALA A 460 26.75 9.49 22.19
C ALA A 460 27.61 10.65 22.75
N ASP A 461 28.80 10.33 23.27
CA ASP A 461 29.72 11.33 23.79
C ASP A 461 30.23 12.27 22.69
N VAL A 462 30.49 11.76 21.48
CA VAL A 462 30.85 12.58 20.31
C VAL A 462 29.71 13.53 19.93
N LEU A 463 28.46 13.05 19.89
CA LEU A 463 27.29 13.89 19.58
C LEU A 463 27.16 15.04 20.59
N ARG A 464 27.31 14.74 21.89
CA ARG A 464 27.27 15.76 22.94
C ARG A 464 28.38 16.80 22.75
N GLN A 465 29.62 16.35 22.54
CA GLN A 465 30.77 17.24 22.35
C GLN A 465 30.63 18.15 21.13
N GLN A 466 30.07 17.63 20.02
CA GLN A 466 29.83 18.41 18.81
C GLN A 466 28.79 19.51 19.03
N LEU A 467 27.71 19.23 19.77
CA LEU A 467 26.63 20.17 20.02
C LEU A 467 26.93 21.17 21.15
N GLU A 468 27.77 20.80 22.11
CA GLU A 468 28.20 21.67 23.22
C GLU A 468 29.49 22.45 22.94
N GLY A 469 30.06 22.26 21.75
CA GLY A 469 31.30 22.88 21.29
C GLY A 469 31.34 24.41 21.45
N ARG A 470 32.56 24.95 21.53
CA ARG A 470 32.78 26.41 21.55
C ARG A 470 32.48 27.04 20.21
N GLU A 471 32.95 26.41 19.14
CA GLU A 471 32.68 26.76 17.75
C GLU A 471 31.62 25.79 17.23
N LEU A 472 30.46 26.34 16.84
CA LEU A 472 29.34 25.57 16.32
C LEU A 472 29.15 25.94 14.86
N THR A 473 29.02 24.92 14.01
CA THR A 473 28.79 25.02 12.57
C THR A 473 27.63 24.10 12.19
N ALA A 474 27.21 24.11 10.92
CA ALA A 474 26.19 23.18 10.46
C ALA A 474 26.68 21.72 10.56
N SER A 475 27.97 21.45 10.36
CA SER A 475 28.55 20.11 10.53
C SER A 475 28.49 19.58 11.97
N SER A 476 28.37 20.45 12.98
CA SER A 476 28.10 20.05 14.38
C SER A 476 26.80 19.25 14.54
N PHE A 477 25.85 19.39 13.62
CA PHE A 477 24.54 18.71 13.69
C PHE A 477 24.49 17.43 12.84
N THR A 478 25.47 17.19 11.96
CA THR A 478 25.46 16.05 11.04
C THR A 478 25.39 14.71 11.79
N GLY A 479 26.09 14.61 12.92
CA GLY A 479 26.07 13.40 13.75
C GLY A 479 24.67 13.05 14.25
N ILE A 480 23.93 14.01 14.83
CA ILE A 480 22.60 13.75 15.38
C ILE A 480 21.58 13.51 14.26
N ILE A 481 21.69 14.24 13.13
CA ILE A 481 20.84 14.03 11.95
C ILE A 481 20.98 12.62 11.41
N ASN A 482 22.22 12.15 11.21
CA ASN A 482 22.49 10.81 10.66
C ASN A 482 22.16 9.69 11.64
N SER A 483 22.12 9.98 12.94
CA SER A 483 21.85 8.99 13.99
C SER A 483 20.37 8.82 14.29
N ALA A 484 19.53 9.85 14.09
CA ALA A 484 18.18 9.90 14.65
C ALA A 484 17.20 8.85 14.10
N MET A 485 17.39 8.42 12.84
CA MET A 485 16.55 7.38 12.25
C MET A 485 17.00 5.96 12.65
N ILE A 486 18.27 5.81 13.04
CA ILE A 486 18.92 4.52 13.34
C ILE A 486 18.81 4.20 14.83
N PHE A 487 19.11 5.19 15.69
CA PHE A 487 19.21 5.00 17.13
C PHE A 487 18.14 5.80 17.87
N PRO A 488 17.68 5.33 19.05
CA PRO A 488 16.90 6.17 19.95
C PRO A 488 17.75 7.37 20.42
N ILE A 489 17.25 8.58 20.16
CA ILE A 489 17.86 9.83 20.63
C ILE A 489 17.10 10.27 21.88
N ASP A 490 17.82 10.51 22.97
CA ASP A 490 17.21 10.95 24.22
C ASP A 490 16.92 12.47 24.23
N ALA A 491 16.24 12.90 25.29
CA ALA A 491 15.90 14.31 25.47
C ALA A 491 17.14 15.21 25.67
N GLU A 492 18.24 14.68 26.20
CA GLU A 492 19.47 15.45 26.47
C GLU A 492 20.13 15.88 25.16
N HIS A 493 20.35 14.96 24.23
CA HIS A 493 20.92 15.26 22.91
C HIS A 493 20.02 16.20 22.11
N THR A 494 18.70 16.01 22.21
CA THR A 494 17.71 16.85 21.52
C THR A 494 17.71 18.28 22.08
N GLN A 495 17.82 18.42 23.40
CA GLN A 495 17.92 19.71 24.05
C GLN A 495 19.26 20.40 23.69
N ALA A 496 20.37 19.66 23.66
CA ALA A 496 21.66 20.19 23.25
C ALA A 496 21.63 20.75 21.82
N ALA A 497 20.96 20.06 20.88
CA ALA A 497 20.76 20.57 19.52
C ALA A 497 19.94 21.86 19.50
N THR A 498 18.88 21.93 20.29
CA THR A 498 18.02 23.12 20.44
C THR A 498 18.83 24.31 20.99
N ASP A 499 19.60 24.09 22.06
CA ASP A 499 20.43 25.11 22.68
C ASP A 499 21.58 25.57 21.77
N ALA A 500 22.16 24.67 20.98
CA ALA A 500 23.17 24.98 19.98
C ALA A 500 22.63 25.94 18.91
N LEU A 501 21.45 25.67 18.35
CA LEU A 501 20.78 26.56 17.37
C LEU A 501 20.55 27.97 17.95
N ARG A 502 20.07 28.03 19.20
CA ARG A 502 19.82 29.30 19.91
C ARG A 502 21.10 30.06 20.21
N LYS A 503 22.17 29.36 20.63
CA LYS A 503 23.49 29.94 20.92
C LYS A 503 24.11 30.60 19.68
N MET A 504 23.95 29.97 18.52
CA MET A 504 24.35 30.54 17.23
C MET A 504 23.40 31.63 16.72
N LYS A 505 22.28 31.89 17.42
CA LYS A 505 21.20 32.80 16.98
C LYS A 505 20.71 32.46 15.58
N TYR A 506 20.69 31.17 15.23
CA TYR A 506 20.28 30.66 13.92
C TYR A 506 21.12 31.16 12.75
N ASN A 507 22.31 31.73 13.01
CA ASN A 507 23.24 32.16 11.97
C ASN A 507 24.20 31.01 11.64
N LEU A 508 23.72 30.09 10.80
CA LEU A 508 24.48 28.95 10.32
C LEU A 508 25.05 29.24 8.95
N ASP A 509 26.36 29.01 8.79
CA ASP A 509 26.97 28.91 7.48
C ASP A 509 26.85 27.48 6.97
N LEU A 510 26.22 27.36 5.81
CA LEU A 510 26.02 26.09 5.11
C LEU A 510 27.13 26.02 4.06
N ASP A 511 28.31 25.61 4.53
CA ASP A 511 29.49 25.42 3.70
C ASP A 511 29.29 24.22 2.75
N ASP A 512 30.16 24.06 1.75
CA ASP A 512 30.07 22.99 0.74
C ASP A 512 30.08 21.55 1.34
N GLU A 513 30.54 21.39 2.58
CA GLU A 513 30.54 20.09 3.29
C GLU A 513 29.15 19.64 3.77
N VAL A 514 28.20 20.57 3.90
CA VAL A 514 26.84 20.26 4.33
C VAL A 514 25.98 20.04 3.08
N ALA A 515 25.19 18.96 3.08
CA ALA A 515 24.19 18.73 2.04
C ALA A 515 23.31 19.99 1.84
N SER A 516 22.61 20.07 0.71
CA SER A 516 21.80 21.24 0.36
C SER A 516 20.97 21.78 1.55
N PRO A 517 20.69 23.09 1.63
CA PRO A 517 19.94 23.68 2.74
C PRO A 517 18.63 22.94 3.08
N SER A 518 17.92 22.45 2.05
CA SER A 518 16.74 21.61 2.20
C SER A 518 17.00 20.29 2.92
N ALA A 519 18.09 19.58 2.57
CA ALA A 519 18.45 18.31 3.17
C ALA A 519 18.83 18.48 4.66
N PHE A 520 19.61 19.53 4.97
CA PHE A 520 19.97 19.86 6.34
C PHE A 520 18.74 20.14 7.22
N LEU A 521 17.85 21.01 6.74
CA LEU A 521 16.60 21.35 7.44
C LEU A 521 15.67 20.16 7.60
N ALA A 522 15.55 19.32 6.57
CA ALA A 522 14.76 18.09 6.62
C ALA A 522 15.35 17.08 7.62
N GLY A 523 16.67 17.00 7.72
CA GLY A 523 17.38 16.20 8.72
C GLY A 523 17.02 16.63 10.14
N LEU A 524 17.15 17.91 10.46
CA LEU A 524 16.76 18.44 11.78
C LEU A 524 15.26 18.30 12.06
N ALA A 525 14.42 18.49 11.04
CA ALA A 525 12.99 18.23 11.14
C ALA A 525 12.72 16.76 11.48
N GLY A 526 13.45 15.84 10.86
CA GLY A 526 13.42 14.41 11.17
C GLY A 526 13.81 14.13 12.62
N VAL A 527 14.89 14.75 13.13
CA VAL A 527 15.27 14.66 14.55
C VAL A 527 14.11 15.11 15.45
N ALA A 528 13.49 16.25 15.16
CA ALA A 528 12.36 16.77 15.93
C ALA A 528 11.15 15.81 15.90
N ALA A 529 10.85 15.23 14.74
CA ALA A 529 9.76 14.28 14.56
C ALA A 529 9.96 13.00 15.38
N VAL A 530 11.12 12.35 15.26
CA VAL A 530 11.37 11.06 15.93
C VAL A 530 11.53 11.20 17.44
N THR A 531 12.04 12.35 17.91
CA THR A 531 12.19 12.65 19.36
C THR A 531 10.94 13.28 19.96
N ARG A 532 9.93 13.61 19.14
CA ARG A 532 8.72 14.35 19.54
C ARG A 532 9.03 15.69 20.23
N SER A 533 10.07 16.39 19.78
CA SER A 533 10.50 17.67 20.33
C SER A 533 9.85 18.84 19.61
N SER A 534 8.79 19.40 20.21
CA SER A 534 8.12 20.62 19.73
C SER A 534 9.05 21.84 19.74
N ASP A 535 10.00 21.88 20.66
CA ASP A 535 10.97 22.96 20.80
C ASP A 535 11.94 22.95 19.62
N LEU A 536 12.50 21.79 19.30
CA LEU A 536 13.37 21.66 18.12
C LEU A 536 12.60 21.94 16.83
N ALA A 537 11.34 21.47 16.72
CA ALA A 537 10.50 21.77 15.56
C ALA A 537 10.27 23.29 15.38
N THR A 538 10.09 24.02 16.48
CA THR A 538 9.96 25.47 16.48
C THR A 538 11.26 26.15 16.07
N ASP A 539 12.39 25.68 16.57
CA ASP A 539 13.71 26.23 16.24
C ASP A 539 14.09 25.95 14.78
N VAL A 540 13.71 24.80 14.22
CA VAL A 540 13.84 24.48 12.78
C VAL A 540 13.00 25.46 11.94
N ARG A 541 11.80 25.83 12.40
CA ARG A 541 10.98 26.85 11.74
C ARG A 541 11.67 28.21 11.69
N ILE A 542 12.26 28.63 12.81
CA ILE A 542 13.00 29.89 12.88
C ILE A 542 14.20 29.82 11.95
N LEU A 543 14.94 28.71 11.94
CA LEU A 543 16.09 28.52 11.07
C LEU A 543 15.71 28.59 9.59
N LEU A 544 14.65 27.91 9.14
CA LEU A 544 14.18 28.02 7.76
C LEU A 544 13.90 29.48 7.38
N ARG A 545 13.24 30.25 8.25
CA ARG A 545 12.93 31.66 8.01
C ARG A 545 14.19 32.49 7.84
N VAL A 546 15.20 32.28 8.70
CA VAL A 546 16.47 33.00 8.65
C VAL A 546 17.22 32.66 7.36
N LEU A 547 17.35 31.38 7.03
CA LEU A 547 18.01 30.92 5.81
C LEU A 547 17.31 31.41 4.54
N SER A 548 15.97 31.40 4.51
CA SER A 548 15.19 31.87 3.36
C SER A 548 15.34 33.36 3.06
N ARG A 549 15.91 34.15 3.97
CA ARG A 549 16.19 35.59 3.80
C ARG A 549 17.65 35.88 3.45
N ARG A 550 18.50 34.86 3.46
CA ARG A 550 19.94 35.01 3.21
C ARG A 550 20.19 34.95 1.71
N ASP A 551 20.94 35.92 1.20
CA ASP A 551 21.34 35.94 -0.21
C ASP A 551 22.13 34.67 -0.57
N GLY A 552 21.80 34.05 -1.70
CA GLY A 552 22.44 32.83 -2.19
C GLY A 552 21.90 31.51 -1.64
N VAL A 553 20.98 31.54 -0.66
CA VAL A 553 20.33 30.33 -0.12
C VAL A 553 18.92 30.22 -0.68
N CYS A 554 18.65 29.14 -1.43
CA CYS A 554 17.31 28.86 -1.96
C CYS A 554 16.80 27.53 -1.40
N VAL A 555 15.59 27.58 -0.82
CA VAL A 555 14.81 26.40 -0.45
C VAL A 555 13.50 26.49 -1.24
N ASP A 556 13.28 25.52 -2.11
CA ASP A 556 12.08 25.41 -2.94
C ASP A 556 10.80 25.33 -2.08
N ILE A 557 9.68 25.77 -2.65
CA ILE A 557 8.39 25.82 -1.96
C ILE A 557 7.89 24.43 -1.54
N GLN A 558 8.12 23.39 -2.34
CA GLN A 558 7.72 22.02 -2.03
C GLN A 558 8.59 21.47 -0.89
N ASP A 559 9.88 21.75 -0.92
CA ASP A 559 10.80 21.45 0.18
C ASP A 559 10.41 22.15 1.48
N LYS A 560 10.02 23.43 1.44
CA LYS A 560 9.53 24.15 2.62
C LYS A 560 8.29 23.47 3.21
N MET A 561 7.33 23.06 2.37
CA MET A 561 6.15 22.32 2.80
C MET A 561 6.51 20.95 3.37
N ARG A 562 7.42 20.23 2.73
CA ARG A 562 7.94 18.94 3.19
C ARG A 562 8.56 19.05 4.58
N ILE A 563 9.49 19.98 4.75
CA ILE A 563 10.14 20.28 6.04
C ILE A 563 9.10 20.65 7.09
N ALA A 564 8.07 21.43 6.74
CA ALA A 564 7.00 21.81 7.66
C ALA A 564 6.17 20.60 8.14
N LEU A 565 5.87 19.64 7.25
CA LEU A 565 5.11 18.44 7.58
C LEU A 565 5.91 17.50 8.48
N ILE A 566 7.19 17.26 8.15
CA ILE A 566 8.12 16.49 8.99
C ILE A 566 8.29 17.18 10.35
N ALA A 567 8.60 18.49 10.32
CA ALA A 567 8.53 19.46 11.42
C ALA A 567 7.41 19.19 12.42
N SER A 568 6.20 19.25 11.88
CA SER A 568 4.97 19.22 12.65
C SER A 568 4.71 17.84 13.26
N ALA A 569 5.28 16.77 12.70
CA ALA A 569 5.21 15.42 13.26
C ALA A 569 5.90 15.30 14.63
N ALA A 570 6.63 16.32 15.12
CA ALA A 570 7.00 16.40 16.53
C ALA A 570 5.77 16.35 17.47
N ASN A 571 4.59 16.76 17.00
CA ASN A 571 3.33 16.72 17.73
C ASN A 571 2.54 15.47 17.37
N ALA A 572 2.38 14.52 18.30
CA ALA A 572 1.59 13.30 18.06
C ALA A 572 0.07 13.54 18.09
N ASP A 573 -0.39 14.49 18.91
CA ASP A 573 -1.80 14.87 19.03
C ASP A 573 -2.31 15.55 17.74
N LEU A 574 -3.49 15.16 17.27
CA LEU A 574 -4.04 15.63 15.99
C LEU A 574 -4.31 17.16 16.00
N PRO A 575 -5.03 17.74 16.97
CA PRO A 575 -5.18 19.19 17.10
C PRO A 575 -3.83 19.94 17.10
N ALA A 576 -2.86 19.51 17.91
CA ALA A 576 -1.55 20.17 18.00
C ALA A 576 -0.78 20.09 16.67
N TRP A 577 -0.77 18.92 16.03
CA TRP A 577 -0.17 18.72 14.71
C TRP A 577 -0.83 19.62 13.65
N CYS A 578 -2.17 19.64 13.59
CA CYS A 578 -2.90 20.48 12.64
C CYS A 578 -2.60 21.98 12.84
N GLN A 579 -2.48 22.43 14.09
CA GLN A 579 -2.12 23.81 14.40
C GLN A 579 -0.70 24.12 13.92
N SER A 580 0.27 23.26 14.21
CA SER A 580 1.66 23.39 13.75
C SER A 580 1.72 23.51 12.22
N VAL A 581 1.09 22.58 11.50
CA VAL A 581 1.04 22.60 10.02
C VAL A 581 0.42 23.90 9.51
N GLY A 582 -0.72 24.31 10.09
CA GLY A 582 -1.40 25.54 9.69
C GLY A 582 -0.54 26.78 9.87
N ASP A 583 0.21 26.88 10.97
CA ASP A 583 1.08 28.02 11.23
C ASP A 583 2.29 28.06 10.28
N TRP A 584 2.89 26.90 10.00
CA TRP A 584 3.97 26.77 9.01
C TRP A 584 3.51 27.16 7.61
N LEU A 585 2.40 26.57 7.14
CA LEU A 585 1.89 26.84 5.80
C LEU A 585 1.40 28.28 5.64
N THR A 586 0.86 28.88 6.70
CA THR A 586 0.51 30.31 6.71
C THR A 586 1.76 31.14 6.48
N GLU A 587 2.85 30.87 7.19
CA GLU A 587 4.10 31.59 7.03
C GLU A 587 4.70 31.43 5.62
N ILE A 588 4.70 30.20 5.09
CA ILE A 588 5.16 29.92 3.72
C ILE A 588 4.33 30.70 2.71
N ALA A 589 3.00 30.70 2.85
CA ALA A 589 2.08 31.38 1.94
C ALA A 589 2.17 32.92 1.95
N TYR A 590 2.60 33.51 3.07
CA TYR A 590 2.88 34.95 3.18
C TYR A 590 4.32 35.33 2.80
N GLY A 591 5.17 34.34 2.49
CA GLY A 591 6.52 34.56 2.00
C GLY A 591 6.54 35.05 0.54
N ASP A 592 7.75 35.14 -0.02
CA ASP A 592 7.93 35.41 -1.44
C ASP A 592 7.61 34.14 -2.25
N VAL A 593 6.40 34.08 -2.81
CA VAL A 593 5.87 32.94 -3.57
C VAL A 593 5.31 33.45 -4.88
N ASP A 594 5.81 32.94 -5.99
CA ASP A 594 5.29 33.30 -7.31
C ASP A 594 3.92 32.67 -7.59
N ALA A 595 3.25 33.13 -8.65
CA ALA A 595 1.90 32.66 -8.97
C ALA A 595 1.84 31.17 -9.37
N GLY A 596 2.90 30.61 -9.96
CA GLY A 596 2.97 29.20 -10.32
C GLY A 596 3.09 28.32 -9.08
N ASP A 597 4.00 28.68 -8.19
CA ASP A 597 4.24 27.98 -6.93
C ASP A 597 3.08 28.14 -5.95
N ALA A 598 2.42 29.31 -5.93
CA ALA A 598 1.20 29.51 -5.16
C ALA A 598 0.07 28.57 -5.61
N ARG A 599 -0.07 28.33 -6.93
CA ARG A 599 -1.06 27.38 -7.46
C ARG A 599 -0.73 25.94 -7.10
N LYS A 600 0.53 25.52 -7.25
CA LYS A 600 0.96 24.17 -6.86
C LYS A 600 0.72 23.93 -5.37
N LEU A 601 1.15 24.86 -4.53
CA LEU A 601 0.99 24.76 -3.08
C LEU A 601 -0.49 24.74 -2.67
N LEU A 602 -1.34 25.53 -3.34
CA LEU A 602 -2.79 25.51 -3.10
C LEU A 602 -3.42 24.16 -3.44
N LEU A 603 -3.06 23.56 -4.58
CA LEU A 603 -3.55 22.23 -4.97
C LEU A 603 -3.13 21.16 -3.96
N THR A 604 -1.85 21.18 -3.55
CA THR A 604 -1.32 20.26 -2.54
C THR A 604 -2.00 20.46 -1.18
N LEU A 605 -2.25 21.70 -0.78
CA LEU A 605 -2.95 22.02 0.46
C LEU A 605 -4.41 21.54 0.46
N ASP A 606 -5.12 21.73 -0.66
CA ASP A 606 -6.50 21.26 -0.79
C ASP A 606 -6.57 19.72 -0.74
N ALA A 607 -5.63 19.02 -1.38
CA ALA A 607 -5.52 17.56 -1.27
C ALA A 607 -5.24 17.11 0.18
N LEU A 608 -4.31 17.76 0.87
CA LEU A 608 -3.98 17.49 2.27
C LEU A 608 -5.19 17.71 3.19
N CYS A 609 -5.98 18.77 2.96
CA CYS A 609 -7.21 19.03 3.71
C CYS A 609 -8.33 18.03 3.40
N GLY A 610 -8.34 17.42 2.21
CA GLY A 610 -9.22 16.29 1.90
C GLY A 610 -8.90 15.07 2.74
N MET A 611 -7.61 14.69 2.79
CA MET A 611 -7.11 13.56 3.59
C MET A 611 -7.33 13.78 5.09
N VAL A 612 -7.01 14.99 5.60
CA VAL A 612 -7.16 15.37 7.01
C VAL A 612 -8.06 16.60 7.16
N PRO A 613 -9.40 16.42 7.27
CA PRO A 613 -10.37 17.50 7.33
C PRO A 613 -10.17 18.50 8.47
N TYR A 614 -9.52 18.10 9.56
CA TYR A 614 -9.18 19.01 10.66
C TYR A 614 -8.28 20.18 10.21
N LEU A 615 -7.50 20.01 9.14
CA LEU A 615 -6.62 21.04 8.59
C LEU A 615 -7.39 22.21 7.94
N TRP A 616 -8.64 22.01 7.52
CA TRP A 616 -9.45 23.09 6.95
C TRP A 616 -9.51 24.32 7.87
N ARG A 617 -9.54 24.09 9.19
CA ARG A 617 -9.59 25.17 10.19
C ARG A 617 -8.24 25.86 10.34
N SER A 618 -7.15 25.12 10.49
CA SER A 618 -5.83 25.69 10.78
C SER A 618 -5.18 26.29 9.52
N CYS A 619 -5.47 25.74 8.34
CA CYS A 619 -4.87 26.17 7.07
C CYS A 619 -5.68 27.24 6.32
N ALA A 620 -6.82 27.69 6.86
CA ALA A 620 -7.71 28.64 6.16
C ALA A 620 -7.00 29.94 5.73
N LYS A 621 -6.09 30.47 6.57
CA LYS A 621 -5.32 31.68 6.26
C LYS A 621 -4.33 31.45 5.11
N ALA A 622 -3.55 30.36 5.19
CA ALA A 622 -2.61 29.98 4.14
C ALA A 622 -3.31 29.82 2.80
N ARG A 623 -4.44 29.09 2.79
CA ARG A 623 -5.26 28.87 1.59
C ARG A 623 -5.74 30.19 0.98
N ALA A 624 -6.28 31.10 1.80
CA ALA A 624 -6.75 32.40 1.34
C ALA A 624 -5.62 33.25 0.73
N ALA A 625 -4.44 33.26 1.36
CA ALA A 625 -3.25 33.94 0.85
C ALA A 625 -2.83 33.38 -0.52
N LEU A 626 -2.69 32.06 -0.65
CA LEU A 626 -2.30 31.41 -1.90
C LEU A 626 -3.30 31.64 -3.02
N ALA A 627 -4.60 31.54 -2.73
CA ALA A 627 -5.65 31.82 -3.70
C ALA A 627 -5.61 33.27 -4.21
N SER A 628 -5.27 34.23 -3.34
CA SER A 628 -5.16 35.65 -3.71
C SER A 628 -3.98 35.95 -4.64
N VAL A 629 -2.88 35.19 -4.51
CA VAL A 629 -1.69 35.30 -5.37
C VAL A 629 -1.93 34.57 -6.70
N GLY A 630 -2.45 33.34 -6.65
CA GLY A 630 -2.73 32.52 -7.83
C GLY A 630 -3.85 33.05 -8.73
N GLY A 631 -4.83 33.77 -8.17
CA GLY A 631 -5.99 34.30 -8.90
C GLY A 631 -5.75 35.58 -9.73
N ARG A 632 -4.65 36.32 -9.50
CA ARG A 632 -4.38 37.62 -10.16
C ARG A 632 -4.14 37.53 -11.67
N LEU A 633 -3.85 36.35 -12.22
CA LEU A 633 -3.64 36.16 -13.67
C LEU A 633 -4.94 36.05 -14.49
N ASN A 634 -6.07 35.66 -13.88
CA ASN A 634 -7.35 35.61 -14.61
C ASN A 634 -7.91 37.01 -14.95
N LEU A 635 -7.43 38.05 -14.27
CA LEU A 635 -7.81 39.44 -14.50
C LEU A 635 -6.81 40.22 -15.39
N GLN A 636 -5.61 39.69 -15.63
CA GLN A 636 -4.64 40.32 -16.54
C GLN A 636 -4.66 39.73 -17.97
N GLY A 637 -5.20 38.52 -18.17
CA GLY A 637 -5.39 37.92 -19.49
C GLY A 637 -6.64 38.39 -20.26
N SER A 638 -7.45 39.29 -19.68
CA SER A 638 -8.67 39.85 -20.30
C SER A 638 -8.59 41.36 -20.55
N GLY A 639 -7.41 41.97 -20.35
CA GLY A 639 -7.20 43.42 -20.43
C GLY A 639 -6.53 43.96 -21.69
N GLU A 640 -6.15 43.12 -22.67
CA GLU A 640 -5.53 43.56 -23.93
C GLU A 640 -6.30 43.06 -25.17
N ILE A 641 -7.59 43.40 -25.26
CA ILE A 641 -8.26 43.58 -26.56
C ILE A 641 -9.15 44.82 -26.42
N GLY A 642 -8.57 45.98 -26.76
CA GLY A 642 -9.22 47.27 -26.63
C GLY A 642 -8.41 48.41 -27.23
N ALA A 643 -8.05 48.29 -28.51
CA ALA A 643 -7.83 49.40 -29.45
C ALA A 643 -8.07 48.91 -30.88
#